data_AF-E9AYP0-F1
#
_entry.id   AF-E9AYP0-F1
#
_cell.length_a   1.000
_cell.length_b   1.000
_cell.length_c   1.000
_cell.angle_alpha   90.00
_cell.angle_beta   90.00
_cell.angle_gamma   90.00
#
_symmetry.space_group_name_H-M   'P 1'
#
loop_
_entity.id
_entity.type
_entity.pdbx_description
1 polymer ?
#
loop_
_entity_poly.entity_id
_entity_poly.type
_entity_poly.pdbx_seq_one_letter_code
_entity_poly.pdbx_strand_id
1 'polypeptide(L)'
;MVPYSQCLTTALFLSTLNFTNVSIPGFNESLLGISAFNLTCFDVYMSGFGTSWMSTTSYAGITDGGRIRCRTDLKAFAYSGAVYADLMVHPGEVLLSRTIEQPESPSMCITNASSITDCHVNVSVVSLHADPPSSLIDVILEQAKSYVNNHASDYVCKVLVPRGEASILNSTYPYTPERKNESRKILPVSESPLLRALMVILDRVHIGNLRFFVGSQPQRIGFLVSYSGGTHFGFTGDVVPTPPSESALDWAEGLVTAYIQGVVPQPLTVYGLPGKITDLVVGLNTSQTLFVTFDVDVSVAASCANWVTIYLDPGVTIENLRIQANGDGLGNLLTQVAAPELEKLINEKIATALAALAGSPHGAGAQDNGAANGTLTFSFGENTIVRDTPLRLPLIIISCVSVVVGVLLVARNVRRHRAQPVLSSITGEPLSTFRIVAEDTFLIVSVAVCLLLFAASNTMTGATVVLGDELCTYSFSVANTITDLWQAGLFALSVCVLVFSGVYPYVKLLSILFFTVWAHRPSSRALKVIDCIGKLSLIDTFALMVMVAGLEIPSIADVRIHRAFYIFMYATLLSIALGNYATQLWRAGTTLRRKDVPVDDAGANSTLTSAEGEPVAASPEEPQASVSPMAGNSLPQSGASAQIPSGEHHTPCWRRFAGIALCIPLIFMIACSIPAWFIPTFRYSIGGFARLLTPPSKTLTLWNLSSLGGRQDALDILAVGFFTILIAPCLYVALYPRCAFLASWCAADVLVIACVIGLLQLQQFVRFVLGDSRDIVYTAHASLLWPMYLLAVAAVLVWVYIARDILHSVFARKDLIAMPPSA
;
A
#
# COMPACT_ATOMS: atom_id res chain seq x y z
N MET A 1 -22.25 8.29 -44.54
CA MET A 1 -22.43 9.75 -44.68
C MET A 1 -23.13 10.20 -43.40
N VAL A 2 -22.53 10.85 -42.41
CA VAL A 2 -21.53 11.95 -42.41
C VAL A 2 -20.62 11.78 -41.18
N PRO A 3 -19.28 11.67 -41.32
CA PRO A 3 -18.36 11.61 -40.17
C PRO A 3 -17.70 12.95 -39.80
N TYR A 4 -18.06 14.06 -40.46
CA TYR A 4 -17.32 15.33 -40.38
C TYR A 4 -17.64 16.24 -39.17
N SER A 5 -18.41 15.81 -38.18
CA SER A 5 -18.83 16.67 -37.06
C SER A 5 -18.03 16.51 -35.76
N GLN A 6 -16.80 15.96 -35.81
CA GLN A 6 -16.08 15.52 -34.61
C GLN A 6 -14.86 16.38 -34.23
N CYS A 7 -14.79 17.65 -34.63
CA CYS A 7 -13.80 18.59 -34.06
C CYS A 7 -14.41 19.32 -32.85
N LEU A 8 -13.58 19.66 -31.87
CA LEU A 8 -13.98 20.26 -30.58
C LEU A 8 -14.88 21.50 -30.79
N THR A 9 -15.92 21.66 -29.97
CA THR A 9 -16.65 22.92 -29.86
C THR A 9 -16.36 23.52 -28.50
N THR A 10 -15.69 24.67 -28.46
CA THR A 10 -15.43 25.39 -27.21
C THR A 10 -16.15 26.71 -27.24
N ALA A 11 -16.81 27.03 -26.13
CA ALA A 11 -17.42 28.32 -25.96
C ALA A 11 -16.94 28.91 -24.64
N LEU A 12 -16.38 30.10 -24.70
CA LEU A 12 -15.95 30.84 -23.55
C LEU A 12 -16.73 32.15 -23.54
N PHE A 13 -17.58 32.30 -22.55
CA PHE A 13 -18.37 33.51 -22.34
C PHE A 13 -17.91 34.17 -21.04
N LEU A 14 -17.64 35.45 -21.11
CA LEU A 14 -17.20 36.29 -20.02
C LEU A 14 -18.23 37.41 -19.86
N SER A 15 -18.88 37.52 -18.69
CA SER A 15 -19.73 38.68 -18.43
C SER A 15 -18.88 39.93 -18.36
N THR A 16 -17.76 39.87 -17.63
CA THR A 16 -16.92 41.02 -17.33
C THR A 16 -15.46 40.61 -17.09
N LEU A 17 -14.56 41.25 -17.83
CA LEU A 17 -13.11 41.19 -17.67
C LEU A 17 -12.64 42.48 -17.01
N ASN A 18 -12.00 42.39 -15.85
CA ASN A 18 -11.42 43.55 -15.17
C ASN A 18 -9.96 43.28 -14.80
N PHE A 19 -9.04 43.77 -15.63
CA PHE A 19 -7.62 43.70 -15.34
C PHE A 19 -7.12 45.03 -14.78
N THR A 20 -6.38 44.94 -13.68
CA THR A 20 -5.69 46.08 -13.08
C THR A 20 -4.18 45.95 -13.31
N ASN A 21 -3.51 47.07 -13.61
CA ASN A 21 -2.05 47.16 -13.75
C ASN A 21 -1.42 46.19 -14.77
N VAL A 22 -1.98 46.10 -15.98
CA VAL A 22 -1.40 45.36 -17.10
C VAL A 22 -0.24 46.15 -17.71
N SER A 23 0.99 45.79 -17.41
CA SER A 23 2.17 46.35 -18.10
C SER A 23 2.36 45.70 -19.48
N ILE A 24 2.62 46.48 -20.52
CA ILE A 24 3.00 45.97 -21.85
C ILE A 24 4.54 45.99 -21.94
N PRO A 25 5.22 44.85 -21.69
CA PRO A 25 6.68 44.81 -21.69
C PRO A 25 7.22 45.09 -23.10
N GLY A 26 8.28 45.91 -23.18
CA GLY A 26 8.96 46.22 -24.43
C GLY A 26 8.34 47.33 -25.29
N PHE A 27 7.31 48.03 -24.81
CA PHE A 27 6.81 49.23 -25.49
C PHE A 27 7.85 50.36 -25.40
N ASN A 28 8.53 50.66 -26.50
CA ASN A 28 9.48 51.75 -26.65
C ASN A 28 9.49 52.21 -28.12
N GLU A 29 8.59 53.12 -28.46
CA GLU A 29 8.43 53.64 -29.82
C GLU A 29 8.98 55.06 -29.91
N SER A 30 9.75 55.33 -30.97
CA SER A 30 10.30 56.67 -31.22
C SER A 30 9.97 57.14 -32.62
N LEU A 31 9.29 58.28 -32.75
CA LEU A 31 8.96 58.91 -34.01
C LEU A 31 9.23 60.41 -33.94
N LEU A 32 10.03 60.95 -34.87
CA LEU A 32 10.29 62.39 -35.02
C LEU A 32 10.74 63.10 -33.71
N GLY A 33 11.56 62.44 -32.88
CA GLY A 33 12.07 63.01 -31.62
C GLY A 33 11.10 62.92 -30.43
N ILE A 34 9.98 62.20 -30.60
CA ILE A 34 9.04 61.81 -29.56
C ILE A 34 9.29 60.34 -29.24
N SER A 35 9.68 60.02 -28.01
CA SER A 35 9.80 58.64 -27.51
C SER A 35 8.73 58.35 -26.47
N ALA A 36 7.91 57.33 -26.69
CA ALA A 36 6.95 56.82 -25.74
C ALA A 36 7.40 55.44 -25.26
N PHE A 37 7.50 55.25 -23.94
CA PHE A 37 7.95 54.01 -23.34
C PHE A 37 7.15 53.66 -22.09
N ASN A 38 7.22 52.40 -21.64
CA ASN A 38 6.60 51.95 -20.39
C ASN A 38 5.06 52.10 -20.38
N LEU A 39 4.40 51.59 -21.43
CA LEU A 39 2.95 51.57 -21.53
C LEU A 39 2.36 50.60 -20.49
N THR A 40 1.53 51.12 -19.59
CA THR A 40 0.86 50.39 -18.51
C THR A 40 -0.63 50.69 -18.54
N CYS A 41 -1.47 49.67 -18.69
CA CYS A 41 -2.92 49.79 -18.66
C CYS A 41 -3.43 49.42 -17.26
N PHE A 42 -3.74 50.43 -16.45
CA PHE A 42 -4.06 50.25 -15.04
C PHE A 42 -5.53 49.86 -14.79
N ASP A 43 -6.41 50.05 -15.77
CA ASP A 43 -7.83 49.71 -15.70
C ASP A 43 -8.32 49.26 -17.08
N VAL A 44 -8.44 47.96 -17.28
CA VAL A 44 -8.94 47.33 -18.51
C VAL A 44 -10.24 46.62 -18.18
N TYR A 45 -11.34 47.26 -18.53
CA TYR A 45 -12.69 46.76 -18.33
C TYR A 45 -13.31 46.36 -19.66
N MET A 46 -13.71 45.11 -19.84
CA MET A 46 -14.46 44.66 -21.01
C MET A 46 -15.68 43.88 -20.57
N SER A 47 -16.85 44.16 -21.15
CA SER A 47 -18.12 43.52 -20.80
C SER A 47 -18.67 42.75 -22.00
N GLY A 48 -19.26 41.59 -21.73
CA GLY A 48 -19.89 40.73 -22.73
C GLY A 48 -18.92 40.17 -23.76
N PHE A 49 -17.73 39.75 -23.34
CA PHE A 49 -16.77 39.11 -24.25
C PHE A 49 -17.14 37.63 -24.42
N GLY A 50 -17.34 37.21 -25.67
CA GLY A 50 -17.66 35.82 -26.00
C GLY A 50 -16.75 35.31 -27.10
N THR A 51 -16.24 34.10 -26.94
CA THR A 51 -15.63 33.34 -28.03
C THR A 51 -16.35 32.03 -28.23
N SER A 52 -16.55 31.65 -29.49
CA SER A 52 -17.09 30.35 -29.85
C SER A 52 -16.23 29.77 -30.96
N TRP A 53 -15.74 28.56 -30.75
CA TRP A 53 -14.88 27.84 -31.66
C TRP A 53 -15.68 26.66 -32.17
N MET A 54 -16.10 26.73 -33.42
CA MET A 54 -16.72 25.64 -34.16
C MET A 54 -15.69 25.01 -35.10
N SER A 55 -16.04 23.87 -35.71
CA SER A 55 -15.11 23.09 -36.54
C SER A 55 -14.47 23.89 -37.68
N THR A 56 -15.26 24.71 -38.37
CA THR A 56 -14.80 25.49 -39.54
C THR A 56 -14.80 26.99 -39.31
N THR A 57 -15.37 27.47 -38.21
CA THR A 57 -15.48 28.91 -37.91
C THR A 57 -15.11 29.18 -36.46
N SER A 58 -14.39 30.27 -36.23
CA SER A 58 -14.12 30.78 -34.89
C SER A 58 -14.65 32.20 -34.80
N TYR A 59 -15.37 32.46 -33.73
CA TYR A 59 -16.04 33.69 -33.42
C TYR A 59 -15.41 34.28 -32.16
N ALA A 60 -15.08 35.56 -32.20
CA ALA A 60 -14.74 36.35 -31.03
C ALA A 60 -15.49 37.67 -31.09
N GLY A 61 -16.26 37.99 -30.06
CA GLY A 61 -17.09 39.19 -30.03
C GLY A 61 -17.15 39.83 -28.64
N ILE A 62 -17.50 41.11 -28.63
CA ILE A 62 -17.73 41.93 -27.43
C ILE A 62 -19.13 42.51 -27.60
N THR A 63 -20.08 42.18 -26.72
CA THR A 63 -21.48 42.62 -26.85
C THR A 63 -21.76 43.98 -26.22
N ASP A 64 -21.09 44.29 -25.11
CA ASP A 64 -21.42 45.47 -24.29
C ASP A 64 -20.34 46.56 -24.35
N GLY A 65 -19.24 46.28 -25.03
CA GLY A 65 -18.07 47.16 -25.14
C GLY A 65 -17.14 47.11 -23.93
N GLY A 66 -16.24 48.09 -23.83
CA GLY A 66 -15.24 48.16 -22.78
C GLY A 66 -14.56 49.51 -22.67
N ARG A 67 -13.81 49.70 -21.59
CA ARG A 67 -12.97 50.87 -21.33
C ARG A 67 -11.56 50.43 -20.98
N ILE A 68 -10.57 51.02 -21.62
CA ILE A 68 -9.16 50.73 -21.41
C ILE A 68 -8.46 52.05 -21.05
N ARG A 69 -7.96 52.14 -19.82
CA ARG A 69 -7.14 53.27 -19.37
C ARG A 69 -5.69 52.86 -19.30
N CYS A 70 -4.87 53.57 -20.07
CA CYS A 70 -3.43 53.34 -20.12
C CYS A 70 -2.66 54.61 -19.81
N ARG A 71 -1.46 54.41 -19.27
CA ARG A 71 -0.45 55.41 -19.00
C ARG A 71 0.81 55.02 -19.76
N THR A 72 1.44 55.97 -20.43
CA THR A 72 2.75 55.78 -21.07
C THR A 72 3.65 56.96 -20.71
N ASP A 73 4.94 56.73 -20.55
CA ASP A 73 5.91 57.79 -20.28
C ASP A 73 6.38 58.37 -21.63
N LEU A 74 6.22 59.68 -21.81
CA LEU A 74 6.52 60.40 -23.04
C LEU A 74 7.69 61.36 -22.83
N LYS A 75 8.69 61.27 -23.69
CA LYS A 75 9.74 62.29 -23.85
C LYS A 75 9.66 62.88 -25.25
N ALA A 76 9.44 64.18 -25.35
CA ALA A 76 9.30 64.89 -26.61
C ALA A 76 9.96 66.27 -26.49
N PHE A 77 11.02 66.54 -27.26
CA PHE A 77 11.77 67.79 -27.17
C PHE A 77 12.28 68.05 -25.72
N ALA A 78 11.81 69.12 -25.07
CA ALA A 78 12.09 69.44 -23.66
C ALA A 78 11.02 68.90 -22.68
N TYR A 79 9.96 68.27 -23.19
CA TYR A 79 8.90 67.68 -22.37
C TYR A 79 9.28 66.26 -21.92
N SER A 80 9.11 65.98 -20.64
CA SER A 80 9.21 64.65 -20.04
C SER A 80 8.08 64.51 -19.04
N GLY A 81 7.11 63.65 -19.33
CA GLY A 81 5.94 63.44 -18.48
C GLY A 81 5.18 62.18 -18.86
N ALA A 82 4.07 61.92 -18.19
CA ALA A 82 3.19 60.80 -18.52
C ALA A 82 2.09 61.26 -19.49
N VAL A 83 1.60 60.35 -20.31
CA VAL A 83 0.40 60.53 -21.13
C VAL A 83 -0.61 59.47 -20.73
N TYR A 84 -1.82 59.93 -20.43
CA TYR A 84 -2.94 59.09 -20.10
C TYR A 84 -3.89 58.99 -21.29
N ALA A 85 -4.19 57.76 -21.70
CA ALA A 85 -5.11 57.44 -22.76
C ALA A 85 -6.30 56.67 -22.20
N ASP A 86 -7.51 57.16 -22.48
CA ASP A 86 -8.76 56.49 -22.11
C ASP A 86 -9.47 56.09 -23.40
N LEU A 87 -9.54 54.79 -23.65
CA LEU A 87 -10.09 54.20 -24.85
C LEU A 87 -11.42 53.55 -24.53
N MET A 88 -12.41 53.75 -25.38
CA MET A 88 -13.69 53.07 -25.35
C MET A 88 -13.77 52.11 -26.54
N VAL A 89 -13.92 50.83 -26.22
CA VAL A 89 -14.14 49.76 -27.19
C VAL A 89 -15.65 49.58 -27.32
N HIS A 90 -16.19 49.77 -28.51
CA HIS A 90 -17.61 49.56 -28.78
C HIS A 90 -17.89 48.08 -29.07
N PRO A 91 -19.15 47.64 -29.02
CA PRO A 91 -19.52 46.29 -29.42
C PRO A 91 -19.01 45.96 -30.82
N GLY A 92 -18.48 44.75 -30.98
CA GLY A 92 -17.82 44.34 -32.21
C GLY A 92 -17.60 42.84 -32.27
N GLU A 93 -17.36 42.34 -33.49
CA GLU A 93 -17.16 40.92 -33.74
C GLU A 93 -16.06 40.66 -34.76
N VAL A 94 -15.38 39.54 -34.60
CA VAL A 94 -14.34 39.04 -35.49
C VAL A 94 -14.66 37.59 -35.80
N LEU A 95 -14.83 37.30 -37.09
CA LEU A 95 -15.12 35.97 -37.61
C LEU A 95 -13.93 35.46 -38.42
N LEU A 96 -13.38 34.34 -37.97
CA LEU A 96 -12.29 33.63 -38.64
C LEU A 96 -12.85 32.34 -39.25
N SER A 97 -12.68 32.16 -40.55
CA SER A 97 -12.97 30.89 -41.23
C SER A 97 -11.70 30.05 -41.33
N ARG A 98 -11.86 28.73 -41.21
CA ARG A 98 -10.76 27.75 -41.23
C ARG A 98 -11.02 26.68 -42.26
N THR A 99 -9.96 26.28 -42.95
CA THR A 99 -9.96 25.11 -43.82
C THR A 99 -9.30 23.94 -43.09
N ILE A 100 -10.05 22.83 -43.02
CA ILE A 100 -9.58 21.57 -42.44
C ILE A 100 -9.12 20.67 -43.59
N GLU A 101 -7.91 20.12 -43.48
CA GLU A 101 -7.42 19.13 -44.45
C GLU A 101 -8.20 17.82 -44.31
N GLN A 102 -8.46 17.11 -45.43
CA GLN A 102 -9.10 15.80 -45.37
C GLN A 102 -8.20 14.84 -44.57
N PRO A 103 -8.68 14.30 -43.45
CA PRO A 103 -7.83 13.48 -42.61
C PRO A 103 -7.48 12.15 -43.29
N GLU A 104 -6.20 11.78 -43.29
CA GLU A 104 -5.77 10.39 -43.55
C GLU A 104 -6.19 9.44 -42.41
N SER A 105 -6.50 9.98 -41.21
CA SER A 105 -7.01 9.22 -40.07
C SER A 105 -8.14 9.94 -39.33
N PRO A 106 -9.24 9.27 -38.94
CA PRO A 106 -10.47 9.89 -38.41
C PRO A 106 -10.32 10.62 -37.06
N SER A 107 -9.11 10.71 -36.49
CA SER A 107 -8.84 11.26 -35.15
C SER A 107 -8.02 12.56 -35.14
N MET A 108 -7.73 13.17 -36.31
CA MET A 108 -6.93 14.40 -36.39
C MET A 108 -7.65 15.48 -37.20
N CYS A 109 -7.90 16.65 -36.60
CA CYS A 109 -8.30 17.88 -37.30
C CYS A 109 -7.09 18.83 -37.33
N ILE A 110 -6.50 19.05 -38.51
CA ILE A 110 -5.40 19.99 -38.72
C ILE A 110 -5.95 21.21 -39.47
N THR A 111 -5.68 22.41 -38.95
CA THR A 111 -6.01 23.68 -39.62
C THR A 111 -4.84 24.06 -40.52
N ASN A 112 -5.01 23.98 -41.84
CA ASN A 112 -3.94 24.32 -42.80
C ASN A 112 -3.96 25.79 -43.20
N ALA A 113 -5.15 26.40 -43.26
CA ALA A 113 -5.29 27.82 -43.44
C ALA A 113 -6.43 28.35 -42.58
N SER A 114 -6.26 29.57 -42.13
CA SER A 114 -7.34 30.43 -41.65
C SER A 114 -7.39 31.64 -42.55
N SER A 115 -8.57 32.24 -42.62
CA SER A 115 -8.77 33.54 -43.25
C SER A 115 -9.79 34.32 -42.44
N ILE A 116 -9.51 35.61 -42.21
CA ILE A 116 -10.46 36.55 -41.64
C ILE A 116 -11.60 36.74 -42.63
N THR A 117 -12.81 36.31 -42.25
CA THR A 117 -14.02 36.49 -43.07
C THR A 117 -14.72 37.81 -42.76
N ASP A 118 -14.71 38.23 -41.51
CA ASP A 118 -15.30 39.50 -41.09
C ASP A 118 -14.56 40.05 -39.86
N CYS A 119 -14.40 41.36 -39.79
CA CYS A 119 -13.79 42.05 -38.66
C CYS A 119 -14.43 43.43 -38.49
N HIS A 120 -15.29 43.55 -37.50
CA HIS A 120 -15.98 44.77 -37.15
C HIS A 120 -15.69 45.13 -35.69
N VAL A 121 -14.57 45.81 -35.44
CA VAL A 121 -14.19 46.31 -34.11
C VAL A 121 -14.05 47.82 -34.18
N ASN A 122 -14.84 48.54 -33.39
CA ASN A 122 -14.80 50.00 -33.34
C ASN A 122 -14.18 50.47 -32.02
N VAL A 123 -13.08 51.21 -32.10
CA VAL A 123 -12.34 51.73 -30.93
C VAL A 123 -12.24 53.24 -31.04
N SER A 124 -12.60 53.93 -29.96
CA SER A 124 -12.58 55.40 -29.91
C SER A 124 -11.83 55.89 -28.67
N VAL A 125 -11.05 56.95 -28.81
CA VAL A 125 -10.34 57.64 -27.74
C VAL A 125 -11.27 58.64 -27.08
N VAL A 126 -11.61 58.40 -25.81
CA VAL A 126 -12.44 59.28 -25.00
C VAL A 126 -11.66 60.52 -24.58
N SER A 127 -10.50 60.29 -23.94
CA SER A 127 -9.60 61.36 -23.49
C SER A 127 -8.15 60.97 -23.68
N LEU A 128 -7.33 61.97 -24.03
CA LEU A 128 -5.89 61.83 -24.16
C LEU A 128 -5.28 63.10 -23.56
N HIS A 129 -4.50 62.98 -22.49
CA HIS A 129 -3.93 64.15 -21.80
C HIS A 129 -2.53 63.87 -21.25
N ALA A 130 -1.73 64.93 -21.17
CA ALA A 130 -0.37 64.92 -20.66
C ALA A 130 -0.31 65.37 -19.19
N ASP A 131 0.57 64.76 -18.41
CA ASP A 131 0.90 65.15 -17.04
C ASP A 131 2.43 65.30 -16.88
N PRO A 132 2.97 66.52 -16.69
CA PRO A 132 2.24 67.78 -16.52
C PRO A 132 1.62 68.31 -17.83
N PRO A 133 0.55 69.13 -17.79
CA PRO A 133 -0.08 69.67 -18.98
C PRO A 133 0.88 70.60 -19.75
N SER A 134 0.86 70.52 -21.08
CA SER A 134 1.69 71.32 -21.97
C SER A 134 0.93 71.66 -23.24
N SER A 135 0.77 72.95 -23.53
CA SER A 135 -0.02 73.42 -24.68
C SER A 135 0.50 72.89 -26.02
N LEU A 136 1.82 72.67 -26.15
CA LEU A 136 2.41 72.10 -27.36
C LEU A 136 2.13 70.60 -27.48
N ILE A 137 2.14 69.88 -26.36
CA ILE A 137 1.83 68.45 -26.33
C ILE A 137 0.34 68.22 -26.54
N ASP A 138 -0.54 69.04 -25.96
CA ASP A 138 -1.99 68.90 -26.11
C ASP A 138 -2.45 69.03 -27.56
N VAL A 139 -1.84 69.93 -28.36
CA VAL A 139 -2.09 70.03 -29.80
C VAL A 139 -1.69 68.75 -30.54
N ILE A 140 -0.54 68.16 -30.18
CA ILE A 140 -0.07 66.89 -30.74
C ILE A 140 -0.99 65.74 -30.32
N LEU A 141 -1.45 65.72 -29.07
CA LEU A 141 -2.37 64.71 -28.55
C LEU A 141 -3.75 64.82 -29.21
N GLU A 142 -4.29 66.01 -29.49
CA GLU A 142 -5.55 66.14 -30.24
C GLU A 142 -5.42 65.63 -31.68
N GLN A 143 -4.29 65.90 -32.34
CA GLN A 143 -4.03 65.34 -33.66
C GLN A 143 -3.89 63.80 -33.60
N ALA A 144 -3.20 63.29 -32.58
CA ALA A 144 -3.07 61.86 -32.33
C ALA A 144 -4.42 61.21 -32.03
N LYS A 145 -5.30 61.86 -31.27
CA LYS A 145 -6.66 61.42 -30.97
C LYS A 145 -7.47 61.23 -32.25
N SER A 146 -7.44 62.23 -33.15
CA SER A 146 -8.11 62.14 -34.45
C SER A 146 -7.53 61.01 -35.32
N TYR A 147 -6.20 60.87 -35.34
CA TYR A 147 -5.52 59.81 -36.08
C TYR A 147 -5.92 58.42 -35.57
N VAL A 148 -5.87 58.21 -34.24
CA VAL A 148 -6.25 56.95 -33.60
C VAL A 148 -7.72 56.64 -33.85
N ASN A 149 -8.65 57.60 -33.70
CA ASN A 149 -10.07 57.35 -33.98
C ASN A 149 -10.33 56.90 -35.42
N ASN A 150 -9.58 57.42 -36.39
CA ASN A 150 -9.76 57.08 -37.80
C ASN A 150 -9.07 55.77 -38.21
N HIS A 151 -8.01 55.36 -37.50
CA HIS A 151 -7.20 54.20 -37.88
C HIS A 151 -7.21 53.06 -36.86
N ALA A 152 -7.81 53.22 -35.68
CA ALA A 152 -7.77 52.19 -34.63
C ALA A 152 -8.50 50.92 -35.05
N SER A 153 -9.72 51.05 -35.61
CA SER A 153 -10.49 49.91 -36.14
C SER A 153 -9.71 49.18 -37.24
N ASP A 154 -9.12 49.96 -38.16
CA ASP A 154 -8.27 49.46 -39.24
C ASP A 154 -7.00 48.78 -38.71
N TYR A 155 -6.38 49.33 -37.67
CA TYR A 155 -5.20 48.75 -37.04
C TYR A 155 -5.54 47.44 -36.32
N VAL A 156 -6.66 47.39 -35.61
CA VAL A 156 -7.14 46.15 -34.99
C VAL A 156 -7.35 45.08 -36.06
N CYS A 157 -8.09 45.39 -37.13
CA CYS A 157 -8.44 44.40 -38.14
C CYS A 157 -7.32 44.05 -39.13
N LYS A 158 -6.41 44.98 -39.46
CA LYS A 158 -5.33 44.77 -40.44
C LYS A 158 -3.99 44.40 -39.80
N VAL A 159 -3.80 44.66 -38.51
CA VAL A 159 -2.52 44.39 -37.82
C VAL A 159 -2.72 43.41 -36.67
N LEU A 160 -3.62 43.69 -35.72
CA LEU A 160 -3.77 42.85 -34.52
C LEU A 160 -4.41 41.49 -34.83
N VAL A 161 -5.52 41.48 -35.57
CA VAL A 161 -6.22 40.23 -35.91
C VAL A 161 -5.34 39.31 -36.78
N PRO A 162 -4.67 39.77 -37.87
CA PRO A 162 -3.78 38.93 -38.65
C PRO A 162 -2.55 38.45 -37.86
N ARG A 163 -2.07 39.25 -36.90
CA ARG A 163 -0.99 38.80 -35.99
C ARG A 163 -1.46 37.69 -35.06
N GLY A 164 -2.68 37.78 -34.54
CA GLY A 164 -3.32 36.71 -33.78
C GLY A 164 -3.59 35.46 -34.64
N GLU A 165 -3.98 35.67 -35.89
CA GLU A 165 -4.16 34.61 -36.89
C GLU A 165 -2.86 33.86 -37.17
N ALA A 166 -1.76 34.59 -37.40
CA ALA A 166 -0.45 34.02 -37.65
C ALA A 166 0.07 33.20 -36.46
N SER A 167 -0.26 33.60 -35.22
CA SER A 167 -0.01 32.77 -34.05
C SER A 167 -0.79 31.43 -34.17
N ILE A 168 -2.09 31.46 -34.44
CA ILE A 168 -2.90 30.23 -34.58
C ILE A 168 -2.35 29.26 -35.65
N LEU A 169 -1.76 29.77 -36.74
CA LEU A 169 -1.26 28.96 -37.86
C LEU A 169 0.19 28.46 -37.72
N ASN A 170 1.05 29.08 -36.91
CA ASN A 170 2.48 28.72 -36.83
C ASN A 170 2.71 27.46 -35.96
N SER A 171 2.30 26.31 -36.50
CA SER A 171 2.05 25.06 -35.78
C SER A 171 3.27 24.19 -35.49
N THR A 172 4.49 24.71 -35.58
CA THR A 172 5.68 23.95 -35.18
C THR A 172 6.43 24.70 -34.09
N TYR A 173 6.18 24.34 -32.84
CA TYR A 173 7.19 24.52 -31.81
C TYR A 173 8.38 23.66 -32.25
N PRO A 174 9.52 24.24 -32.66
CA PRO A 174 10.67 23.45 -33.01
C PRO A 174 11.00 22.62 -31.77
N TYR A 175 11.12 21.30 -31.96
CA TYR A 175 11.57 20.41 -30.89
C TYR A 175 12.86 21.01 -30.33
N THR A 176 12.89 21.39 -29.05
CA THR A 176 14.11 21.94 -28.46
C THR A 176 15.21 20.92 -28.69
N PRO A 177 16.27 21.26 -29.44
CA PRO A 177 17.33 20.31 -29.75
C PRO A 177 17.92 19.79 -28.45
N GLU A 178 18.32 18.52 -28.46
CA GLU A 178 18.89 17.83 -27.31
C GLU A 178 20.04 18.67 -26.71
N ARG A 179 19.99 18.90 -25.40
CA ARG A 179 20.93 19.78 -24.71
C ARG A 179 22.31 19.14 -24.67
N LYS A 180 23.19 19.49 -25.62
CA LYS A 180 24.61 19.13 -25.57
C LYS A 180 25.31 19.96 -24.51
N ASN A 181 25.25 19.52 -23.26
CA ASN A 181 26.03 20.14 -22.20
C ASN A 181 27.45 19.55 -22.18
N GLU A 182 28.36 20.12 -22.99
CA GLU A 182 29.71 19.59 -23.22
C GLU A 182 30.61 19.52 -21.97
N SER A 183 30.19 20.12 -20.84
CA SER A 183 30.97 20.21 -19.61
C SER A 183 30.53 19.27 -18.48
N ARG A 184 29.35 18.63 -18.57
CA ARG A 184 28.81 17.80 -17.48
C ARG A 184 28.58 16.36 -17.95
N LYS A 185 29.03 15.39 -17.17
CA LYS A 185 28.70 13.98 -17.39
C LYS A 185 27.24 13.77 -17.00
N ILE A 186 26.36 13.66 -17.99
CA ILE A 186 24.93 13.35 -17.80
C ILE A 186 24.78 11.83 -17.92
N LEU A 187 24.34 11.18 -16.85
CA LEU A 187 24.01 9.76 -16.88
C LEU A 187 22.63 9.58 -17.50
N PRO A 188 22.42 8.65 -18.45
CA PRO A 188 21.11 8.45 -19.03
C PRO A 188 20.10 7.99 -17.97
N VAL A 189 18.88 8.51 -18.07
CA VAL A 189 17.80 8.25 -17.09
C VAL A 189 17.46 6.76 -17.01
N SER A 190 17.57 6.04 -18.14
CA SER A 190 17.34 4.60 -18.24
C SER A 190 18.34 3.76 -17.43
N GLU A 191 19.54 4.28 -17.13
CA GLU A 191 20.54 3.56 -16.32
C GLU A 191 20.22 3.61 -14.82
N SER A 192 19.38 4.55 -14.36
CA SER A 192 19.01 4.67 -12.95
C SER A 192 17.83 3.74 -12.61
N PRO A 193 18.00 2.72 -11.75
CA PRO A 193 16.89 1.85 -11.34
C PRO A 193 15.80 2.61 -10.58
N LEU A 194 16.18 3.66 -9.85
CA LEU A 194 15.25 4.53 -9.13
C LEU A 194 14.36 5.33 -10.09
N LEU A 195 14.94 5.94 -11.13
CA LEU A 195 14.14 6.66 -12.13
C LEU A 195 13.25 5.70 -12.93
N ARG A 196 13.75 4.50 -13.27
CA ARG A 196 12.92 3.46 -13.88
C ARG A 196 11.75 3.04 -12.98
N ALA A 197 12.00 2.80 -11.69
CA ALA A 197 10.94 2.52 -10.72
C ALA A 197 9.93 3.66 -10.67
N LEU A 198 10.38 4.92 -10.61
CA LEU A 198 9.50 6.09 -10.60
C LEU A 198 8.63 6.18 -11.87
N MET A 199 9.20 5.91 -13.05
CA MET A 199 8.44 5.88 -14.30
C MET A 199 7.36 4.80 -14.28
N VAL A 200 7.69 3.58 -13.85
CA VAL A 200 6.72 2.48 -13.74
C VAL A 200 5.61 2.82 -12.75
N ILE A 201 5.94 3.49 -11.65
CA ILE A 201 4.95 3.97 -10.68
C ILE A 201 4.02 4.98 -11.34
N LEU A 202 4.58 6.01 -12.00
CA LEU A 202 3.80 7.06 -12.64
C LEU A 202 2.88 6.51 -13.75
N ASP A 203 3.36 5.57 -14.56
CA ASP A 203 2.58 4.89 -15.61
C ASP A 203 1.38 4.10 -15.05
N ARG A 204 1.49 3.60 -13.81
CA ARG A 204 0.42 2.82 -13.14
C ARG A 204 -0.52 3.66 -12.29
N VAL A 205 -0.19 4.92 -12.00
CA VAL A 205 -1.03 5.78 -11.18
C VAL A 205 -2.21 6.30 -12.02
N HIS A 206 -3.42 6.12 -11.49
CA HIS A 206 -4.65 6.61 -12.11
C HIS A 206 -5.31 7.57 -11.12
N ILE A 207 -5.41 8.85 -11.48
CA ILE A 207 -6.05 9.87 -10.63
C ILE A 207 -7.39 10.24 -11.26
N GLY A 208 -8.46 9.57 -10.81
CA GLY A 208 -9.78 9.69 -11.43
C GLY A 208 -9.74 9.24 -12.89
N ASN A 209 -10.00 10.17 -13.81
CA ASN A 209 -9.98 9.93 -15.27
C ASN A 209 -8.63 10.28 -15.93
N LEU A 210 -7.63 10.71 -15.14
CA LEU A 210 -6.28 10.99 -15.62
C LEU A 210 -5.47 9.69 -15.66
N ARG A 211 -4.90 9.40 -16.82
CA ARG A 211 -3.87 8.37 -17.02
C ARG A 211 -2.57 9.03 -17.45
N PHE A 212 -1.49 8.63 -16.82
CA PHE A 212 -0.14 9.06 -17.17
C PHE A 212 0.51 7.96 -17.99
N PHE A 213 1.13 8.33 -19.10
CA PHE A 213 2.01 7.47 -19.87
C PHE A 213 3.40 8.07 -19.80
N VAL A 214 4.39 7.28 -19.43
CA VAL A 214 5.75 7.76 -19.24
C VAL A 214 6.69 7.04 -20.20
N GLY A 215 7.22 7.77 -21.17
CA GLY A 215 8.27 7.32 -22.07
C GLY A 215 9.64 7.81 -21.60
N SER A 216 10.69 7.03 -21.83
CA SER A 216 12.06 7.48 -21.60
C SER A 216 12.86 7.54 -22.88
N GLN A 217 13.61 8.62 -23.03
CA GLN A 217 14.74 8.80 -23.92
C GLN A 217 16.01 8.87 -23.06
N PRO A 218 17.23 8.78 -23.63
CA PRO A 218 18.46 8.77 -22.84
C PRO A 218 18.55 9.91 -21.83
N GLN A 219 18.12 11.13 -22.19
CA GLN A 219 18.20 12.32 -21.31
C GLN A 219 16.84 12.95 -20.97
N ARG A 220 15.74 12.46 -21.57
CA ARG A 220 14.41 13.08 -21.43
C ARG A 220 13.37 12.07 -20.99
N ILE A 221 12.47 12.49 -20.13
CA ILE A 221 11.29 11.73 -19.73
C ILE A 221 10.08 12.38 -20.38
N GLY A 222 9.50 11.71 -21.38
CA GLY A 222 8.29 12.18 -22.02
C GLY A 222 7.08 11.76 -21.21
N PHE A 223 6.29 12.72 -20.74
CA PHE A 223 5.00 12.47 -20.11
C PHE A 223 3.90 12.71 -21.11
N LEU A 224 2.94 11.80 -21.18
CA LEU A 224 1.67 11.96 -21.87
C LEU A 224 0.57 11.75 -20.84
N VAL A 225 -0.08 12.83 -20.42
CA VAL A 225 -1.24 12.80 -19.55
C VAL A 225 -2.47 12.77 -20.42
N SER A 226 -3.30 11.74 -20.31
CA SER A 226 -4.58 11.64 -21.00
C SER A 226 -5.72 11.71 -20.00
N TYR A 227 -6.75 12.48 -20.33
CA TYR A 227 -7.99 12.52 -19.57
C TYR A 227 -9.10 11.81 -20.36
N SER A 228 -9.66 10.72 -19.82
CA SER A 228 -10.67 9.90 -20.52
C SER A 228 -12.10 10.17 -20.07
N GLY A 229 -13.02 10.25 -21.04
CA GLY A 229 -14.46 10.45 -20.81
C GLY A 229 -14.87 11.87 -21.18
N GLY A 230 -15.50 12.01 -22.34
CA GLY A 230 -15.92 13.31 -22.89
C GLY A 230 -16.50 14.22 -21.81
N THR A 231 -15.86 15.36 -21.61
CA THR A 231 -16.22 16.30 -20.55
C THR A 231 -17.02 17.44 -21.12
N HIS A 232 -18.23 17.62 -20.58
CA HIS A 232 -18.81 18.95 -20.44
C HIS A 232 -18.13 19.63 -19.25
N PHE A 233 -16.95 20.18 -19.46
CA PHE A 233 -16.33 21.03 -18.46
C PHE A 233 -17.02 22.39 -18.54
N GLY A 234 -18.05 22.57 -17.72
CA GLY A 234 -18.73 23.84 -17.50
C GLY A 234 -18.21 24.46 -16.20
N PHE A 235 -17.31 25.44 -16.30
CA PHE A 235 -17.01 26.30 -15.15
C PHE A 235 -17.84 27.56 -15.28
N THR A 236 -18.65 27.85 -14.26
CA THR A 236 -19.40 29.10 -14.13
C THR A 236 -19.00 29.73 -12.80
N GLY A 237 -18.25 30.82 -12.81
CA GLY A 237 -17.88 31.50 -11.56
C GLY A 237 -16.83 32.58 -11.71
N ASP A 238 -16.49 33.22 -10.59
CA ASP A 238 -15.47 34.26 -10.55
C ASP A 238 -14.06 33.65 -10.51
N VAL A 239 -13.10 34.27 -11.18
CA VAL A 239 -11.67 34.00 -11.04
C VAL A 239 -11.01 35.16 -10.31
N VAL A 240 -10.35 34.89 -9.19
CA VAL A 240 -9.79 35.91 -8.29
C VAL A 240 -8.30 35.64 -8.09
N PRO A 241 -7.44 36.66 -7.90
CA PRO A 241 -6.05 36.44 -7.50
C PRO A 241 -5.98 35.71 -6.15
N THR A 242 -5.03 34.79 -6.01
CA THR A 242 -4.75 34.16 -4.70
C THR A 242 -4.37 35.23 -3.66
N PRO A 243 -4.78 35.07 -2.39
CA PRO A 243 -4.34 35.94 -1.30
C PRO A 243 -2.80 36.01 -1.23
N PRO A 244 -2.21 37.17 -0.94
CA PRO A 244 -0.76 37.34 -0.90
C PRO A 244 -0.06 36.53 0.21
N SER A 245 -0.82 35.99 1.17
CA SER A 245 -0.32 35.14 2.27
C SER A 245 -0.34 33.64 1.97
N GLU A 246 -0.98 33.21 0.88
CA GLU A 246 -1.09 31.79 0.54
C GLU A 246 0.13 31.33 -0.25
N SER A 247 0.76 30.22 0.17
CA SER A 247 1.89 29.67 -0.57
C SER A 247 1.38 28.94 -1.82
N ALA A 248 2.22 28.87 -2.86
CA ALA A 248 1.87 28.14 -4.08
C ALA A 248 1.57 26.64 -3.81
N LEU A 249 2.14 26.09 -2.74
CA LEU A 249 1.96 24.71 -2.34
C LEU A 249 0.58 24.50 -1.69
N ASP A 250 0.15 25.42 -0.82
CA ASP A 250 -1.19 25.40 -0.21
C ASP A 250 -2.28 25.55 -1.29
N TRP A 251 -2.06 26.45 -2.26
CA TRP A 251 -2.96 26.63 -3.40
C TRP A 251 -3.09 25.36 -4.24
N ALA A 252 -1.97 24.71 -4.57
CA ALA A 252 -1.97 23.49 -5.38
C ALA A 252 -2.67 22.33 -4.63
N GLU A 253 -2.41 22.19 -3.33
CA GLU A 253 -3.10 21.20 -2.50
C GLU A 253 -4.63 21.45 -2.47
N GLY A 254 -5.04 22.71 -2.31
CA GLY A 254 -6.45 23.11 -2.35
C GLY A 254 -7.12 22.80 -3.68
N LEU A 255 -6.47 23.12 -4.81
CA LEU A 255 -6.98 22.88 -6.15
C LEU A 255 -7.12 21.38 -6.44
N VAL A 256 -6.09 20.59 -6.13
CA VAL A 256 -6.11 19.13 -6.32
C VAL A 256 -7.17 18.49 -5.44
N THR A 257 -7.30 18.93 -4.18
CA THR A 257 -8.33 18.44 -3.26
C THR A 257 -9.73 18.72 -3.79
N ALA A 258 -9.97 19.94 -4.29
CA ALA A 258 -11.25 20.34 -4.85
C ALA A 258 -11.58 19.54 -6.12
N TYR A 259 -10.58 19.32 -7.00
CA TYR A 259 -10.71 18.48 -8.18
C TYR A 259 -11.03 17.01 -7.84
N ILE A 260 -10.33 16.42 -6.87
CA ILE A 260 -10.61 15.04 -6.40
C ILE A 260 -12.03 14.93 -5.82
N GLN A 261 -12.53 15.99 -5.20
CA GLN A 261 -13.90 16.06 -4.67
C GLN A 261 -14.96 16.33 -5.76
N GLY A 262 -14.55 16.61 -7.00
CA GLY A 262 -15.45 16.96 -8.10
C GLY A 262 -16.11 18.34 -7.92
N VAL A 263 -15.55 19.20 -7.08
CA VAL A 263 -16.07 20.54 -6.80
C VAL A 263 -15.03 21.54 -7.26
N VAL A 264 -15.33 22.34 -8.29
CA VAL A 264 -14.45 23.46 -8.65
C VAL A 264 -14.71 24.60 -7.66
N PRO A 265 -13.70 25.13 -6.96
CA PRO A 265 -13.90 26.19 -5.98
C PRO A 265 -14.44 27.45 -6.67
N GLN A 266 -15.41 28.11 -6.03
CA GLN A 266 -15.98 29.38 -6.49
C GLN A 266 -15.85 30.42 -5.37
N PRO A 267 -15.06 31.49 -5.56
CA PRO A 267 -14.27 31.81 -6.74
C PRO A 267 -13.05 30.89 -6.95
N LEU A 268 -12.65 30.68 -8.21
CA LEU A 268 -11.42 29.98 -8.56
C LEU A 268 -10.25 30.93 -8.33
N THR A 269 -9.38 30.62 -7.37
CA THR A 269 -8.18 31.42 -7.14
C THR A 269 -7.10 31.04 -8.14
N VAL A 270 -6.48 32.03 -8.80
CA VAL A 270 -5.36 31.82 -9.73
C VAL A 270 -4.14 32.55 -9.22
N TYR A 271 -3.09 31.78 -8.97
CA TYR A 271 -1.84 32.31 -8.44
C TYR A 271 -1.17 33.23 -9.47
N GLY A 272 -0.84 34.46 -9.08
CA GLY A 272 -0.18 35.44 -9.95
C GLY A 272 -1.09 36.17 -10.96
N LEU A 273 -2.42 36.01 -10.87
CA LEU A 273 -3.36 36.74 -11.74
C LEU A 273 -3.37 38.25 -11.38
N PRO A 274 -3.25 39.18 -12.35
CA PRO A 274 -3.16 40.62 -12.07
C PRO A 274 -4.52 41.30 -11.77
N GLY A 275 -5.65 40.60 -11.89
CA GLY A 275 -6.99 41.18 -11.74
C GLY A 275 -8.07 40.13 -11.49
N LYS A 276 -9.34 40.56 -11.45
CA LYS A 276 -10.50 39.68 -11.21
C LYS A 276 -11.29 39.47 -12.51
N ILE A 277 -11.69 38.24 -12.75
CA ILE A 277 -12.63 37.88 -13.82
C ILE A 277 -13.95 37.49 -13.16
N THR A 278 -15.08 38.07 -13.60
CA THR A 278 -16.40 37.84 -13.00
C THR A 278 -17.33 37.11 -13.97
N ASP A 279 -18.15 36.22 -13.42
CA ASP A 279 -19.05 35.29 -14.14
C ASP A 279 -18.42 34.65 -15.39
N LEU A 280 -17.21 34.10 -15.23
CA LEU A 280 -16.57 33.33 -16.28
C LEU A 280 -17.39 32.06 -16.50
N VAL A 281 -17.94 31.91 -17.71
CA VAL A 281 -18.59 30.69 -18.19
C VAL A 281 -17.69 30.05 -19.24
N VAL A 282 -16.86 29.09 -18.81
CA VAL A 282 -16.12 28.21 -19.73
C VAL A 282 -16.95 26.97 -19.95
N GLY A 283 -17.43 26.77 -21.17
CA GLY A 283 -18.00 25.51 -21.62
C GLY A 283 -17.04 24.83 -22.59
N LEU A 284 -16.26 23.86 -22.09
CA LEU A 284 -15.66 22.85 -22.97
C LEU A 284 -16.64 21.70 -23.10
N ASN A 285 -17.15 21.49 -24.32
CA ASN A 285 -17.91 20.30 -24.64
C ASN A 285 -17.02 19.39 -25.49
N THR A 286 -16.36 18.45 -24.83
CA THR A 286 -15.50 17.47 -25.50
C THR A 286 -16.21 16.12 -25.47
N SER A 287 -16.35 15.47 -26.62
CA SER A 287 -16.67 14.03 -26.66
C SER A 287 -15.40 13.17 -26.62
N GLN A 288 -14.22 13.80 -26.63
CA GLN A 288 -12.91 13.17 -26.82
C GLN A 288 -11.96 13.39 -25.65
N THR A 289 -10.92 12.55 -25.60
CA THR A 289 -9.82 12.57 -24.64
C THR A 289 -8.91 13.78 -24.85
N LEU A 290 -8.57 14.50 -23.78
CA LEU A 290 -7.57 15.57 -23.79
C LEU A 290 -6.19 14.98 -23.47
N PHE A 291 -5.18 15.37 -24.24
CA PHE A 291 -3.78 14.96 -24.05
C PHE A 291 -2.92 16.16 -23.67
N VAL A 292 -2.10 16.02 -22.65
CA VAL A 292 -1.04 16.99 -22.32
C VAL A 292 0.26 16.22 -22.39
N THR A 293 1.16 16.62 -23.30
CA THR A 293 2.49 16.05 -23.38
C THR A 293 3.51 17.05 -22.91
N PHE A 294 4.48 16.64 -22.10
CA PHE A 294 5.63 17.48 -21.75
C PHE A 294 6.86 16.60 -21.56
N ASP A 295 8.02 17.16 -21.90
CA ASP A 295 9.31 16.51 -21.68
C ASP A 295 9.89 17.04 -20.37
N VAL A 296 10.37 16.15 -19.51
CA VAL A 296 11.16 16.52 -18.33
C VAL A 296 12.61 16.15 -18.62
N ASP A 297 13.45 17.16 -18.73
CA ASP A 297 14.90 17.01 -18.74
C ASP A 297 15.38 16.90 -17.29
N VAL A 298 16.06 15.79 -16.98
CA VAL A 298 16.59 15.51 -15.65
C VAL A 298 18.10 15.38 -15.75
N SER A 299 18.82 16.36 -15.23
CA SER A 299 20.27 16.34 -15.20
C SER A 299 20.78 15.50 -14.03
N VAL A 300 20.99 14.20 -14.27
CA VAL A 300 21.52 13.24 -13.29
C VAL A 300 23.05 13.34 -13.22
N ALA A 301 23.56 13.72 -12.06
CA ALA A 301 25.00 13.82 -11.77
C ALA A 301 25.63 12.44 -11.55
N ALA A 302 24.95 11.60 -10.78
CA ALA A 302 25.37 10.23 -10.50
C ALA A 302 24.15 9.41 -10.09
N SER A 303 24.14 8.13 -10.44
CA SER A 303 23.14 7.19 -9.95
C SER A 303 23.80 5.88 -9.60
N CYS A 304 23.33 5.28 -8.52
CA CYS A 304 23.52 3.87 -8.20
C CYS A 304 22.15 3.19 -8.13
N ALA A 305 22.12 1.94 -7.69
CA ALA A 305 20.87 1.19 -7.60
C ALA A 305 19.88 1.81 -6.60
N ASN A 306 20.33 2.33 -5.47
CA ASN A 306 19.51 2.83 -4.36
C ASN A 306 19.53 4.36 -4.17
N TRP A 307 20.35 5.10 -4.91
CA TRP A 307 20.39 6.56 -4.81
C TRP A 307 20.60 7.22 -6.17
N VAL A 308 20.06 8.42 -6.30
CA VAL A 308 20.23 9.29 -7.47
C VAL A 308 20.62 10.68 -6.99
N THR A 309 21.63 11.27 -7.60
CA THR A 309 22.05 12.64 -7.36
C THR A 309 21.72 13.48 -8.60
N ILE A 310 20.89 14.49 -8.41
CA ILE A 310 20.42 15.40 -9.47
C ILE A 310 21.09 16.75 -9.25
N TYR A 311 21.48 17.46 -10.31
CA TYR A 311 21.94 18.85 -10.18
C TYR A 311 20.77 19.74 -9.69
N LEU A 312 21.07 20.92 -9.16
CA LEU A 312 20.06 21.93 -8.77
C LEU A 312 19.90 23.00 -9.85
N ASP A 313 20.94 23.29 -10.64
CA ASP A 313 20.94 24.33 -11.67
C ASP A 313 21.64 23.91 -12.98
N PRO A 314 20.89 23.70 -14.08
CA PRO A 314 19.47 23.36 -14.12
C PRO A 314 19.32 21.88 -13.76
N GLY A 315 18.60 21.59 -12.66
CA GLY A 315 18.45 20.23 -12.16
C GLY A 315 17.42 19.42 -12.89
N VAL A 316 16.18 19.91 -12.82
CA VAL A 316 15.00 19.34 -13.46
C VAL A 316 14.31 20.49 -14.18
N THR A 317 14.10 20.36 -15.48
CA THR A 317 13.39 21.36 -16.27
C THR A 317 12.34 20.68 -17.14
N ILE A 318 11.14 21.24 -17.12
CA ILE A 318 10.08 20.91 -18.06
C ILE A 318 10.30 21.71 -19.34
N GLU A 319 10.30 21.00 -20.46
CA GLU A 319 10.38 21.54 -21.81
C GLU A 319 9.27 20.92 -22.68
N ASN A 320 9.00 21.52 -23.83
CA ASN A 320 8.08 20.99 -24.84
C ASN A 320 6.68 20.67 -24.30
N LEU A 321 6.17 21.46 -23.36
CA LEU A 321 4.80 21.37 -22.89
C LEU A 321 3.85 21.67 -24.05
N ARG A 322 3.06 20.67 -24.43
CA ARG A 322 2.07 20.72 -25.50
C ARG A 322 0.74 20.25 -24.93
N ILE A 323 -0.30 21.05 -25.16
CA ILE A 323 -1.66 20.74 -24.77
C ILE A 323 -2.40 20.39 -26.05
N GLN A 324 -2.59 19.10 -26.30
CA GLN A 324 -3.25 18.58 -27.49
C GLN A 324 -4.65 18.05 -27.14
N ALA A 325 -5.68 18.77 -27.56
CA ALA A 325 -6.98 18.14 -27.73
C ALA A 325 -6.98 17.45 -29.10
N ASN A 326 -7.47 16.21 -29.18
CA ASN A 326 -7.60 15.54 -30.47
C ASN A 326 -8.46 16.41 -31.41
N GLY A 327 -7.82 16.91 -32.46
CA GLY A 327 -8.44 17.69 -33.52
C GLY A 327 -8.84 19.12 -33.19
N ASP A 328 -7.92 19.95 -32.66
CA ASP A 328 -8.26 21.36 -32.45
C ASP A 328 -7.11 22.40 -32.58
N GLY A 329 -7.49 23.61 -33.01
CA GLY A 329 -6.65 24.81 -33.04
C GLY A 329 -6.55 25.53 -31.69
N LEU A 330 -7.48 25.31 -30.75
CA LEU A 330 -7.37 25.85 -29.38
C LEU A 330 -6.21 25.21 -28.61
N GLY A 331 -5.98 23.90 -28.78
CA GLY A 331 -4.82 23.22 -28.19
C GLY A 331 -3.50 23.85 -28.64
N ASN A 332 -3.41 24.23 -29.93
CA ASN A 332 -2.26 24.94 -30.47
C ASN A 332 -2.11 26.35 -29.88
N LEU A 333 -3.22 27.09 -29.76
CA LEU A 333 -3.21 28.43 -29.14
C LEU A 333 -2.73 28.36 -27.68
N LEU A 334 -3.26 27.41 -26.90
CA LEU A 334 -2.84 27.17 -25.52
C LEU A 334 -1.37 26.75 -25.46
N THR A 335 -0.94 25.88 -26.37
CA THR A 335 0.46 25.45 -26.48
C THR A 335 1.40 26.62 -26.79
N GLN A 336 1.00 27.58 -27.62
CA GLN A 336 1.88 28.69 -27.97
C GLN A 336 1.87 29.84 -26.97
N VAL A 337 0.69 30.19 -26.46
CA VAL A 337 0.51 31.38 -25.61
C VAL A 337 0.69 31.02 -24.15
N ALA A 338 0.07 29.92 -23.69
CA ALA A 338 0.07 29.56 -22.28
C ALA A 338 1.26 28.67 -21.91
N ALA A 339 1.68 27.74 -22.77
CA ALA A 339 2.73 26.79 -22.39
C ALA A 339 4.08 27.45 -22.04
N PRO A 340 4.59 28.49 -22.73
CA PRO A 340 5.90 29.06 -22.40
C PRO A 340 5.92 29.76 -21.03
N GLU A 341 4.85 30.49 -20.72
CA GLU A 341 4.69 31.13 -19.40
C GLU A 341 4.48 30.07 -18.32
N LEU A 342 3.73 29.01 -18.63
CA LEU A 342 3.50 27.90 -17.70
C LEU A 342 4.78 27.09 -17.46
N GLU A 343 5.57 26.81 -18.49
CA GLU A 343 6.90 26.17 -18.39
C GLU A 343 7.83 27.00 -17.50
N LYS A 344 7.91 28.31 -17.75
CA LYS A 344 8.73 29.24 -16.95
C LYS A 344 8.30 29.22 -15.48
N LEU A 345 6.99 29.33 -15.23
CA LEU A 345 6.43 29.29 -13.88
C LEU A 345 6.72 27.96 -13.20
N ILE A 346 6.47 26.82 -13.88
CA ILE A 346 6.71 25.49 -13.31
C ILE A 346 8.20 25.29 -13.03
N ASN A 347 9.08 25.67 -13.95
CA ASN A 347 10.54 25.53 -13.78
C ASN A 347 11.07 26.38 -12.61
N GLU A 348 10.61 27.62 -12.45
CA GLU A 348 10.96 28.45 -11.29
C GLU A 348 10.52 27.81 -9.97
N LYS A 349 9.34 27.19 -9.95
CA LYS A 349 8.81 26.50 -8.77
C LYS A 349 9.50 25.17 -8.48
N ILE A 350 9.80 24.37 -9.51
CA ILE A 350 10.60 23.15 -9.37
C ILE A 350 11.98 23.49 -8.80
N ALA A 351 12.63 24.53 -9.33
CA ALA A 351 13.92 24.99 -8.80
C ALA A 351 13.80 25.41 -7.33
N THR A 352 12.75 26.16 -6.97
CA THR A 352 12.50 26.58 -5.57
C THR A 352 12.25 25.38 -4.65
N ALA A 353 11.47 24.40 -5.10
CA ALA A 353 11.16 23.19 -4.33
C ALA A 353 12.40 22.29 -4.16
N LEU A 354 13.20 22.11 -5.23
CA LEU A 354 14.46 21.37 -5.17
C LEU A 354 15.47 22.06 -4.24
N ALA A 355 15.54 23.40 -4.27
CA ALA A 355 16.36 24.17 -3.35
C ALA A 355 15.91 24.02 -1.88
N ALA A 356 14.60 24.00 -1.63
CA ALA A 356 14.07 23.75 -0.29
C ALA A 356 14.37 22.32 0.21
N LEU A 357 14.26 21.31 -0.67
CA LEU A 357 14.58 19.90 -0.38
C LEU A 357 16.08 19.66 -0.16
N ALA A 358 16.95 20.44 -0.80
CA ALA A 358 18.39 20.41 -0.56
C ALA A 358 18.81 20.92 0.83
N GLY A 359 17.85 21.42 1.61
CA GLY A 359 18.03 21.88 2.96
C GLY A 359 18.13 23.39 3.03
N SER A 360 17.32 23.98 3.92
CA SER A 360 17.53 25.35 4.38
C SER A 360 18.96 25.48 4.92
N PRO A 361 19.77 26.46 4.47
CA PRO A 361 21.17 26.64 4.85
C PRO A 361 21.37 27.10 6.31
N HIS A 362 20.50 26.73 7.25
CA HIS A 362 20.51 27.22 8.63
C HIS A 362 20.97 26.19 9.68
N GLY A 363 21.36 24.97 9.31
CA GLY A 363 21.72 23.93 10.30
C GLY A 363 23.11 23.29 10.18
N ALA A 364 23.75 23.32 9.02
CA ALA A 364 25.05 22.65 8.83
C ALA A 364 26.19 23.65 9.02
N GLY A 365 26.98 23.46 10.07
CA GLY A 365 28.12 24.31 10.42
C GLY A 365 29.02 24.57 9.21
N ALA A 366 29.24 25.85 8.93
CA ALA A 366 30.12 26.34 7.88
C ALA A 366 31.56 25.86 8.12
N GLN A 367 31.99 24.77 7.47
CA GLN A 367 33.42 24.47 7.39
C GLN A 367 33.93 23.68 6.17
N ASP A 368 33.10 23.33 5.18
CA ASP A 368 33.60 22.77 3.90
C ASP A 368 33.27 23.71 2.73
N ASN A 369 34.10 24.75 2.58
CA ASN A 369 33.99 25.79 1.54
C ASN A 369 34.56 25.36 0.17
N GLY A 370 34.61 24.07 -0.14
CA GLY A 370 35.14 23.57 -1.41
C GLY A 370 34.25 22.50 -2.00
N ALA A 371 33.49 22.84 -3.05
CA ALA A 371 32.68 21.92 -3.86
C ALA A 371 31.37 21.40 -3.23
N ALA A 372 30.60 22.25 -2.54
CA ALA A 372 29.14 22.08 -2.46
C ALA A 372 28.52 22.34 -3.85
N ASN A 373 28.83 21.45 -4.80
CA ASN A 373 28.22 21.43 -6.11
C ASN A 373 26.71 21.32 -5.87
N GLY A 374 25.93 22.27 -6.39
CA GLY A 374 24.48 22.31 -6.24
C GLY A 374 23.87 21.03 -6.78
N THR A 375 23.77 20.01 -5.93
CA THR A 375 23.28 18.68 -6.23
C THR A 375 22.45 18.19 -5.06
N LEU A 376 21.33 17.54 -5.37
CA LEU A 376 20.42 16.93 -4.42
C LEU A 376 20.50 15.42 -4.57
N THR A 377 20.91 14.73 -3.50
CA THR A 377 20.97 13.27 -3.47
C THR A 377 19.72 12.71 -2.83
N PHE A 378 18.93 11.99 -3.62
CA PHE A 378 17.83 11.16 -3.14
C PHE A 378 18.36 9.75 -2.89
N SER A 379 18.41 9.33 -1.63
CA SER A 379 18.76 7.96 -1.23
C SER A 379 17.54 7.23 -0.69
N PHE A 380 17.32 6.01 -1.19
CA PHE A 380 16.30 5.05 -0.76
C PHE A 380 16.99 3.81 -0.18
N GLY A 381 17.42 3.91 1.08
CA GLY A 381 18.04 2.80 1.82
C GLY A 381 19.39 2.32 1.24
N GLU A 382 19.99 1.30 1.85
CA GLU A 382 21.11 0.56 1.27
C GLU A 382 20.61 -0.54 0.33
N ASN A 383 21.40 -0.91 -0.68
CA ASN A 383 21.08 -2.07 -1.54
C ASN A 383 20.93 -3.32 -0.67
N THR A 384 19.71 -3.81 -0.55
CA THR A 384 19.45 -5.01 0.24
C THR A 384 19.79 -6.26 -0.55
N ILE A 385 20.68 -7.08 0.01
CA ILE A 385 21.04 -8.37 -0.58
C ILE A 385 19.90 -9.34 -0.28
N VAL A 386 19.17 -9.76 -1.32
CA VAL A 386 18.17 -10.82 -1.22
C VAL A 386 18.89 -12.16 -1.13
N ARG A 387 18.59 -12.96 -0.09
CA ARG A 387 19.22 -14.26 0.14
C ARG A 387 18.16 -15.35 0.08
N ASP A 388 17.98 -15.89 -1.12
CA ASP A 388 17.03 -16.97 -1.40
C ASP A 388 17.57 -18.38 -1.10
N THR A 389 18.84 -18.50 -0.74
CA THR A 389 19.46 -19.78 -0.41
C THR A 389 19.88 -19.80 1.06
N PRO A 390 19.60 -20.88 1.80
CA PRO A 390 19.95 -20.97 3.20
C PRO A 390 21.46 -21.12 3.36
N LEU A 391 21.97 -20.65 4.49
CA LEU A 391 23.37 -20.84 4.86
C LEU A 391 23.66 -22.34 5.04
N ARG A 392 24.58 -22.89 4.25
CA ARG A 392 24.89 -24.34 4.26
C ARG A 392 25.50 -24.82 5.58
N LEU A 393 26.36 -24.00 6.19
CA LEU A 393 27.09 -24.36 7.41
C LEU A 393 26.16 -24.75 8.60
N PRO A 394 25.19 -23.93 9.03
CA PRO A 394 24.28 -24.30 10.13
C PRO A 394 23.44 -25.54 9.80
N LEU A 395 23.01 -25.70 8.55
CA LEU A 395 22.25 -26.89 8.12
C LEU A 395 23.07 -28.17 8.23
N ILE A 396 24.33 -28.15 7.80
CA ILE A 396 25.26 -29.30 7.92
C ILE A 396 25.48 -29.63 9.40
N ILE A 397 25.74 -28.62 10.25
CA ILE A 397 25.96 -28.82 11.68
C ILE A 397 24.73 -29.45 12.35
N ILE A 398 23.53 -28.90 12.11
CA ILE A 398 22.28 -29.42 12.67
C ILE A 398 22.06 -30.86 12.20
N SER A 399 22.26 -31.14 10.90
CA SER A 399 22.11 -32.48 10.35
C SER A 399 23.05 -33.50 11.01
N CYS A 400 24.35 -33.19 11.09
CA CYS A 400 25.34 -34.06 11.74
C CYS A 400 25.00 -34.31 13.22
N VAL A 401 24.68 -33.25 13.97
CA VAL A 401 24.33 -33.37 15.39
C VAL A 401 23.05 -34.17 15.58
N SER A 402 22.00 -33.92 14.78
CA SER A 402 20.74 -34.66 14.85
C SER A 402 20.91 -36.15 14.56
N VAL A 403 21.76 -36.53 13.61
CA VAL A 403 22.06 -37.94 13.32
C VAL A 403 22.80 -38.60 14.49
N VAL A 404 23.89 -37.98 14.97
CA VAL A 404 24.69 -38.55 16.07
C VAL A 404 23.86 -38.68 17.34
N VAL A 405 23.18 -37.60 17.75
CA VAL A 405 22.33 -37.60 18.95
C VAL A 405 21.16 -38.57 18.77
N GLY A 406 20.54 -38.62 17.60
CA GLY A 406 19.43 -39.51 17.31
C GLY A 406 19.80 -40.99 17.47
N VAL A 407 20.92 -41.41 16.89
CA VAL A 407 21.44 -42.79 17.04
C VAL A 407 21.73 -43.11 18.51
N LEU A 408 22.35 -42.19 19.25
CA LEU A 408 22.63 -42.38 20.68
C LEU A 408 21.36 -42.51 21.52
N LEU A 409 20.33 -41.70 21.24
CA LEU A 409 19.04 -41.74 21.94
C LEU A 409 18.30 -43.06 21.66
N VAL A 410 18.21 -43.49 20.41
CA VAL A 410 17.57 -44.76 20.05
C VAL A 410 18.31 -45.94 20.67
N ALA A 411 19.66 -45.97 20.59
CA ALA A 411 20.46 -47.03 21.18
C ALA A 411 20.27 -47.10 22.71
N ARG A 412 20.23 -45.94 23.38
CA ARG A 412 19.93 -45.83 24.82
C ARG A 412 18.54 -46.38 25.13
N ASN A 413 17.52 -46.00 24.35
CA ASN A 413 16.13 -46.44 24.59
C ASN A 413 15.95 -47.94 24.37
N VAL A 414 16.62 -48.52 23.37
CA VAL A 414 16.64 -49.98 23.17
C VAL A 414 17.32 -50.69 24.34
N ARG A 415 18.47 -50.20 24.82
CA ARG A 415 19.14 -50.76 26.01
C ARG A 415 18.25 -50.68 27.25
N ARG A 416 17.59 -49.55 27.46
CA ARG A 416 16.69 -49.34 28.59
C ARG A 416 15.46 -50.25 28.51
N HIS A 417 14.86 -50.42 27.33
CA HIS A 417 13.73 -51.34 27.12
C HIS A 417 14.12 -52.80 27.37
N ARG A 418 15.35 -53.20 27.00
CA ARG A 418 15.84 -54.55 27.32
C ARG A 418 16.01 -54.78 28.83
N ALA A 419 16.39 -53.75 29.58
CA ALA A 419 16.53 -53.83 31.04
C ALA A 419 15.18 -53.71 31.77
N GLN A 420 14.27 -52.87 31.26
CA GLN A 420 12.95 -52.59 31.83
C GLN A 420 11.94 -52.52 30.68
N PRO A 421 11.26 -53.62 30.34
CA PRO A 421 10.37 -53.66 29.19
C PRO A 421 9.15 -52.76 29.41
N VAL A 422 8.89 -51.89 28.45
CA VAL A 422 7.62 -51.15 28.37
C VAL A 422 6.51 -52.11 27.97
N LEU A 423 5.49 -52.21 28.80
CA LEU A 423 4.35 -53.11 28.59
C LEU A 423 3.18 -52.37 27.91
N SER A 424 2.43 -53.11 27.10
CA SER A 424 1.14 -52.68 26.55
C SER A 424 0.10 -52.54 27.66
N SER A 425 -0.69 -51.47 27.65
CA SER A 425 -1.72 -51.24 28.68
C SER A 425 -2.93 -52.16 28.54
N ILE A 426 -3.16 -52.71 27.35
CA ILE A 426 -4.32 -53.57 27.06
C ILE A 426 -3.96 -55.04 27.30
N THR A 427 -2.80 -55.47 26.77
CA THR A 427 -2.42 -56.88 26.77
C THR A 427 -1.46 -57.25 27.91
N GLY A 428 -0.81 -56.27 28.55
CA GLY A 428 0.21 -56.53 29.56
C GLY A 428 1.54 -57.06 29.00
N GLU A 429 1.58 -57.49 27.75
CA GLU A 429 2.78 -58.02 27.07
C GLU A 429 3.84 -56.95 26.77
N PRO A 430 5.14 -57.31 26.73
CA PRO A 430 6.22 -56.40 26.35
C PRO A 430 6.07 -55.95 24.89
N LEU A 431 6.23 -54.65 24.65
CA LEU A 431 6.20 -54.09 23.30
C LEU A 431 7.36 -54.60 22.45
N SER A 432 7.08 -54.79 21.15
CA SER A 432 8.11 -55.16 20.19
C SER A 432 9.17 -54.07 20.09
N THR A 433 10.45 -54.48 20.09
CA THR A 433 11.59 -53.54 19.94
C THR A 433 11.48 -52.73 18.65
N PHE A 434 10.90 -53.31 17.59
CA PHE A 434 10.65 -52.62 16.32
C PHE A 434 9.73 -51.40 16.49
N ARG A 435 8.59 -51.53 17.20
CA ARG A 435 7.67 -50.42 17.42
C ARG A 435 8.33 -49.27 18.16
N ILE A 436 9.19 -49.58 19.13
CA ILE A 436 9.96 -48.60 19.91
C ILE A 436 10.93 -47.83 19.03
N VAL A 437 11.74 -48.54 18.26
CA VAL A 437 12.70 -47.93 17.34
C VAL A 437 11.98 -47.09 16.30
N ALA A 438 10.86 -47.57 15.75
CA ALA A 438 10.07 -46.85 14.76
C ALA A 438 9.46 -45.54 15.32
N GLU A 439 8.78 -45.59 16.48
CA GLU A 439 8.18 -44.40 17.11
C GLU A 439 9.23 -43.37 17.52
N ASP A 440 10.36 -43.79 18.10
CA ASP A 440 11.44 -42.89 18.53
C ASP A 440 12.16 -42.29 17.32
N THR A 441 12.46 -43.09 16.29
CA THR A 441 13.10 -42.62 15.05
C THR A 441 12.19 -41.64 14.32
N PHE A 442 10.89 -41.92 14.20
CA PHE A 442 9.93 -41.02 13.57
C PHE A 442 9.89 -39.66 14.28
N LEU A 443 9.83 -39.65 15.62
CA LEU A 443 9.81 -38.41 16.39
C LEU A 443 11.12 -37.62 16.25
N ILE A 444 12.28 -38.30 16.38
CA ILE A 444 13.61 -37.67 16.25
C ILE A 444 13.80 -37.08 14.85
N VAL A 445 13.51 -37.85 13.80
CA VAL A 445 13.65 -37.40 12.41
C VAL A 445 12.72 -36.21 12.14
N SER A 446 11.47 -36.27 12.60
CA SER A 446 10.54 -35.15 12.40
C SER A 446 10.98 -33.88 13.13
N VAL A 447 11.50 -34.01 14.36
CA VAL A 447 12.11 -32.88 15.09
C VAL A 447 13.33 -32.33 14.35
N ALA A 448 14.22 -33.19 13.84
CA ALA A 448 15.39 -32.78 13.08
C ALA A 448 15.01 -32.04 11.79
N VAL A 449 14.03 -32.55 11.04
CA VAL A 449 13.49 -31.87 9.85
C VAL A 449 12.93 -30.50 10.23
N CYS A 450 12.16 -30.40 11.30
CA CYS A 450 11.59 -29.13 11.76
C CYS A 450 12.69 -28.12 12.16
N LEU A 451 13.73 -28.56 12.87
CA LEU A 451 14.91 -27.74 13.19
C LEU A 451 15.64 -27.24 11.93
N LEU A 452 15.81 -28.10 10.93
CA LEU A 452 16.42 -27.73 9.64
C LEU A 452 15.58 -26.70 8.89
N LEU A 453 14.24 -26.84 8.88
CA LEU A 453 13.35 -25.87 8.24
C LEU A 453 13.38 -24.51 8.93
N PHE A 454 13.37 -24.46 10.26
CA PHE A 454 13.54 -23.20 11.00
C PHE A 454 14.90 -22.56 10.76
N ALA A 455 15.98 -23.34 10.79
CA ALA A 455 17.32 -22.82 10.52
C ALA A 455 17.45 -22.32 9.07
N ALA A 456 16.90 -23.05 8.10
CA ALA A 456 16.87 -22.62 6.71
C ALA A 456 16.13 -21.29 6.56
N SER A 457 14.90 -21.22 7.08
CA SER A 457 14.07 -20.01 7.01
C SER A 457 14.73 -18.80 7.67
N ASN A 458 15.26 -18.95 8.90
CA ASN A 458 15.89 -17.85 9.64
C ASN A 458 17.17 -17.30 8.98
N THR A 459 17.78 -18.07 8.07
CA THR A 459 18.99 -17.65 7.33
C THR A 459 18.70 -17.05 5.95
N MET A 460 17.44 -17.08 5.51
CA MET A 460 16.98 -16.58 4.22
C MET A 460 16.16 -15.29 4.37
N THR A 461 15.93 -14.58 3.28
CA THR A 461 15.03 -13.41 3.23
C THR A 461 13.57 -13.86 3.14
N GLY A 462 12.72 -13.34 4.03
CA GLY A 462 11.30 -13.67 4.14
C GLY A 462 10.38 -12.84 3.25
N ALA A 463 10.65 -11.54 3.11
CA ALA A 463 9.90 -10.65 2.23
C ALA A 463 10.77 -9.48 1.75
N THR A 464 10.40 -8.83 0.65
CA THR A 464 11.08 -7.63 0.14
C THR A 464 10.08 -6.60 -0.35
N VAL A 465 10.34 -5.32 -0.10
CA VAL A 465 9.58 -4.19 -0.66
C VAL A 465 10.24 -3.75 -1.96
N VAL A 466 9.49 -3.84 -3.06
CA VAL A 466 9.93 -3.43 -4.38
C VAL A 466 9.12 -2.21 -4.82
N LEU A 467 9.79 -1.10 -5.08
CA LEU A 467 9.19 0.10 -5.66
C LEU A 467 9.17 -0.02 -7.19
N GLY A 468 8.00 0.21 -7.78
CA GLY A 468 7.83 0.22 -9.24
C GLY A 468 8.32 -1.04 -9.96
N ASP A 469 8.28 -2.20 -9.29
CA ASP A 469 8.80 -3.50 -9.75
C ASP A 469 10.30 -3.60 -10.08
N GLU A 470 11.05 -2.50 -9.99
CA GLU A 470 12.47 -2.42 -10.36
C GLU A 470 13.39 -2.28 -9.15
N LEU A 471 12.99 -1.54 -8.12
CA LEU A 471 13.87 -1.15 -7.01
C LEU A 471 13.54 -1.88 -5.71
N CYS A 472 14.40 -2.82 -5.31
CA CYS A 472 14.34 -3.46 -3.99
C CYS A 472 14.84 -2.51 -2.90
N THR A 473 13.91 -1.85 -2.21
CA THR A 473 14.24 -0.85 -1.18
C THR A 473 14.54 -1.47 0.17
N TYR A 474 13.87 -2.58 0.50
CA TYR A 474 13.97 -3.17 1.82
C TYR A 474 13.79 -4.68 1.79
N SER A 475 14.53 -5.42 2.60
CA SER A 475 14.42 -6.87 2.76
C SER A 475 14.21 -7.26 4.21
N PHE A 476 13.12 -7.97 4.46
CA PHE A 476 12.76 -8.54 5.75
C PHE A 476 13.41 -9.90 5.89
N SER A 477 14.33 -10.03 6.84
CA SER A 477 14.77 -11.31 7.40
C SER A 477 14.57 -11.26 8.90
N VAL A 478 14.45 -12.41 9.58
CA VAL A 478 14.25 -12.41 11.04
C VAL A 478 15.37 -11.63 11.76
N ALA A 479 16.61 -11.80 11.32
CA ALA A 479 17.76 -11.09 11.88
C ALA A 479 17.69 -9.57 11.64
N ASN A 480 17.44 -9.14 10.39
CA ASN A 480 17.33 -7.71 10.06
C ASN A 480 16.13 -7.08 10.76
N THR A 481 14.98 -7.76 10.80
CA THR A 481 13.80 -7.27 11.51
C THR A 481 14.12 -7.04 12.99
N ILE A 482 14.84 -7.94 13.66
CA ILE A 482 15.24 -7.76 15.06
C ILE A 482 16.16 -6.55 15.24
N THR A 483 17.18 -6.40 14.37
CA THR A 483 18.13 -5.28 14.45
C THR A 483 17.46 -3.94 14.16
N ASP A 484 16.58 -3.92 13.18
CA ASP A 484 15.99 -2.69 12.67
C ASP A 484 14.90 -2.20 13.64
N LEU A 485 14.11 -3.11 14.21
CA LEU A 485 13.22 -2.79 15.32
C LEU A 485 13.97 -2.32 16.56
N TRP A 486 15.14 -2.90 16.85
CA TRP A 486 15.97 -2.45 17.96
C TRP A 486 16.47 -1.02 17.75
N GLN A 487 16.96 -0.72 16.54
CA GLN A 487 17.45 0.61 16.17
C GLN A 487 16.32 1.65 16.10
N ALA A 488 15.13 1.26 15.68
CA ALA A 488 13.94 2.11 15.68
C ALA A 488 13.39 2.43 17.10
N GLY A 489 14.02 1.93 18.17
CA GLY A 489 13.57 2.11 19.55
C GLY A 489 12.41 1.19 19.96
N LEU A 490 12.03 0.24 19.09
CA LEU A 490 10.95 -0.73 19.31
C LEU A 490 11.44 -1.97 20.08
N PHE A 491 12.09 -1.75 21.23
CA PHE A 491 12.75 -2.81 22.00
C PHE A 491 11.82 -3.95 22.40
N ALA A 492 10.60 -3.65 22.84
CA ALA A 492 9.63 -4.66 23.24
C ALA A 492 9.26 -5.61 22.07
N LEU A 493 9.15 -5.09 20.84
CA LEU A 493 8.88 -5.91 19.67
C LEU A 493 10.07 -6.75 19.27
N SER A 494 11.25 -6.12 19.20
CA SER A 494 12.48 -6.80 18.83
C SER A 494 12.70 -8.00 19.73
N VAL A 495 12.48 -7.84 21.05
CA VAL A 495 12.52 -8.94 22.03
C VAL A 495 11.40 -9.96 21.79
N CYS A 496 10.17 -9.52 21.51
CA CYS A 496 9.04 -10.41 21.24
C CYS A 496 9.31 -11.32 20.02
N VAL A 497 9.76 -10.75 18.90
CA VAL A 497 10.09 -11.48 17.67
C VAL A 497 11.30 -12.41 17.90
N LEU A 498 12.36 -11.92 18.55
CA LEU A 498 13.51 -12.74 18.90
C LEU A 498 13.11 -13.94 19.77
N VAL A 499 12.29 -13.72 20.79
CA VAL A 499 11.88 -14.77 21.72
C VAL A 499 10.93 -15.75 21.02
N PHE A 500 9.84 -15.31 20.40
CA PHE A 500 8.80 -16.21 19.88
C PHE A 500 9.12 -16.85 18.53
N SER A 501 9.97 -16.23 17.70
CA SER A 501 10.30 -16.73 16.36
C SER A 501 11.76 -17.19 16.25
N GLY A 502 12.65 -16.57 17.01
CA GLY A 502 14.07 -16.91 17.04
C GLY A 502 14.39 -18.03 18.02
N VAL A 503 13.98 -17.93 19.28
CA VAL A 503 14.44 -18.83 20.36
C VAL A 503 13.43 -19.93 20.69
N TYR A 504 12.17 -19.54 20.88
CA TYR A 504 11.11 -20.40 21.38
C TYR A 504 10.86 -21.67 20.52
N PRO A 505 10.86 -21.62 19.18
CA PRO A 505 10.64 -22.81 18.36
C PRO A 505 11.69 -23.90 18.62
N TYR A 506 12.95 -23.50 18.80
CA TYR A 506 14.05 -24.43 19.11
C TYR A 506 13.92 -24.99 20.53
N VAL A 507 13.64 -24.14 21.52
CA VAL A 507 13.42 -24.57 22.91
C VAL A 507 12.25 -25.55 23.00
N LYS A 508 11.16 -25.30 22.26
CA LYS A 508 10.00 -26.20 22.17
C LYS A 508 10.41 -27.57 21.63
N LEU A 509 11.09 -27.62 20.50
CA LEU A 509 11.49 -28.87 19.84
C LEU A 509 12.46 -29.69 20.70
N LEU A 510 13.44 -29.04 21.34
CA LEU A 510 14.36 -29.69 22.27
C LEU A 510 13.62 -30.19 23.53
N SER A 511 12.65 -29.44 24.03
CA SER A 511 11.82 -29.85 25.17
C SER A 511 10.97 -31.07 24.84
N ILE A 512 10.40 -31.14 23.63
CA ILE A 512 9.69 -32.33 23.15
C ILE A 512 10.62 -33.54 23.22
N LEU A 513 11.81 -33.46 22.62
CA LEU A 513 12.78 -34.55 22.60
C LEU A 513 13.24 -34.96 24.01
N PHE A 514 13.47 -33.98 24.88
CA PHE A 514 13.88 -34.22 26.26
C PHE A 514 12.79 -34.93 27.08
N PHE A 515 11.55 -34.45 27.05
CA PHE A 515 10.48 -35.02 27.86
C PHE A 515 9.98 -36.37 27.33
N THR A 516 9.94 -36.58 26.02
CA THR A 516 9.49 -37.86 25.45
C THR A 516 10.62 -38.88 25.39
N VAL A 517 11.62 -38.68 24.53
CA VAL A 517 12.63 -39.68 24.19
C VAL A 517 13.65 -39.88 25.31
N TRP A 518 14.09 -38.81 25.98
CA TRP A 518 15.10 -38.94 27.04
C TRP A 518 14.50 -39.28 28.41
N ALA A 519 13.52 -38.49 28.87
CA ALA A 519 12.94 -38.62 30.19
C ALA A 519 11.81 -39.66 30.28
N HIS A 520 11.24 -40.10 29.15
CA HIS A 520 10.06 -40.98 29.09
C HIS A 520 8.87 -40.46 29.92
N ARG A 521 8.66 -39.13 29.96
CA ARG A 521 7.55 -38.47 30.67
C ARG A 521 6.64 -37.69 29.70
N PRO A 522 5.97 -38.37 28.75
CA PRO A 522 5.15 -37.71 27.74
C PRO A 522 3.90 -37.03 28.31
N SER A 523 3.47 -37.42 29.51
CA SER A 523 2.32 -36.85 30.22
C SER A 523 2.69 -35.70 31.16
N SER A 524 3.93 -35.20 31.09
CA SER A 524 4.36 -34.10 31.96
C SER A 524 3.53 -32.83 31.74
N ARG A 525 3.24 -32.12 32.83
CA ARG A 525 2.49 -30.86 32.78
C ARG A 525 3.23 -29.79 31.97
N ALA A 526 4.56 -29.74 32.14
CA ALA A 526 5.43 -28.84 31.41
C ALA A 526 5.29 -29.02 29.89
N LEU A 527 5.31 -30.27 29.40
CA LEU A 527 5.17 -30.53 27.96
C LEU A 527 3.82 -30.08 27.39
N LYS A 528 2.71 -30.27 28.15
CA LYS A 528 1.39 -29.79 27.73
C LYS A 528 1.31 -28.26 27.67
N VAL A 529 1.90 -27.57 28.65
CA VAL A 529 1.96 -26.10 28.66
C VAL A 529 2.80 -25.59 27.51
N ILE A 530 3.99 -26.17 27.28
CA ILE A 530 4.87 -25.85 26.16
C ILE A 530 4.16 -26.06 24.81
N ASP A 531 3.39 -27.13 24.68
CA ASP A 531 2.63 -27.37 23.45
C ASP A 531 1.50 -26.35 23.24
N CYS A 532 0.76 -26.02 24.30
CA CYS A 532 -0.30 -25.01 24.27
C CYS A 532 0.23 -23.61 23.95
N ILE A 533 1.39 -23.23 24.47
CA ILE A 533 2.07 -21.96 24.16
C ILE A 533 2.70 -22.01 22.75
N GLY A 534 2.86 -23.21 22.18
CA GLY A 534 3.36 -23.46 20.83
C GLY A 534 2.79 -22.55 19.74
N LYS A 535 1.50 -22.20 19.83
CA LYS A 535 0.81 -21.31 18.90
C LYS A 535 1.39 -19.89 18.83
N LEU A 536 2.07 -19.42 19.89
CA LEU A 536 2.69 -18.08 19.89
C LEU A 536 3.78 -17.95 18.83
N SER A 537 4.32 -19.07 18.32
CA SER A 537 5.28 -19.05 17.21
C SER A 537 4.66 -18.54 15.89
N LEU A 538 3.32 -18.49 15.77
CA LEU A 538 2.61 -17.87 14.64
C LEU A 538 2.57 -16.33 14.71
N ILE A 539 3.06 -15.72 15.78
CA ILE A 539 3.01 -14.26 15.96
C ILE A 539 3.71 -13.53 14.83
N ASP A 540 4.86 -14.03 14.37
CA ASP A 540 5.63 -13.43 13.28
C ASP A 540 4.97 -13.64 11.92
N THR A 541 4.32 -14.80 11.70
CA THR A 541 3.49 -15.03 10.51
C THR A 541 2.38 -13.99 10.40
N PHE A 542 1.66 -13.73 11.50
CA PHE A 542 0.59 -12.75 11.52
C PHE A 542 1.10 -11.30 11.53
N ALA A 543 2.22 -11.02 12.21
CA ALA A 543 2.84 -9.69 12.20
C ALA A 543 3.33 -9.32 10.81
N LEU A 544 3.98 -10.25 10.10
CA LEU A 544 4.37 -10.05 8.70
C LEU A 544 3.15 -9.82 7.82
N MET A 545 2.07 -10.59 7.98
CA MET A 545 0.82 -10.41 7.23
C MET A 545 0.22 -9.01 7.42
N VAL A 546 0.18 -8.50 8.66
CA VAL A 546 -0.29 -7.14 8.95
C VAL A 546 0.65 -6.08 8.34
N MET A 547 1.96 -6.28 8.48
CA MET A 547 2.98 -5.37 7.97
C MET A 547 2.96 -5.30 6.43
N VAL A 548 2.88 -6.44 5.74
CA VAL A 548 2.77 -6.53 4.27
C VAL A 548 1.57 -5.72 3.80
N ALA A 549 0.40 -5.91 4.43
CA ALA A 549 -0.80 -5.18 4.07
C ALA A 549 -0.73 -3.66 4.34
N GLY A 550 0.11 -3.24 5.30
CA GLY A 550 0.37 -1.83 5.61
C GLY A 550 1.39 -1.17 4.68
N LEU A 551 2.35 -1.94 4.16
CA LEU A 551 3.40 -1.47 3.25
C LEU A 551 3.04 -1.58 1.77
N GLU A 552 2.06 -2.41 1.43
CA GLU A 552 1.57 -2.55 0.07
C GLU A 552 0.75 -1.33 -0.34
N ILE A 553 1.35 -0.48 -1.17
CA ILE A 553 0.73 0.71 -1.72
C ILE A 553 0.43 0.41 -3.19
N PRO A 554 -0.86 0.24 -3.58
CA PRO A 554 -1.24 -0.08 -4.95
C PRO A 554 -0.54 0.85 -5.95
N SER A 555 0.01 0.26 -7.01
CA SER A 555 0.77 0.95 -8.08
C SER A 555 2.12 1.54 -7.69
N ILE A 556 2.46 1.66 -6.40
CA ILE A 556 3.70 2.31 -5.93
C ILE A 556 4.71 1.30 -5.38
N ALA A 557 4.29 0.58 -4.34
CA ALA A 557 5.14 -0.30 -3.55
C ALA A 557 4.49 -1.69 -3.45
N ASP A 558 5.15 -2.69 -4.05
CA ASP A 558 4.74 -4.09 -3.96
C ASP A 558 5.62 -4.83 -2.96
N VAL A 559 5.01 -5.65 -2.10
CA VAL A 559 5.72 -6.46 -1.13
C VAL A 559 5.74 -7.91 -1.61
N ARG A 560 6.90 -8.37 -2.05
CA ARG A 560 7.10 -9.75 -2.52
C ARG A 560 7.45 -10.65 -1.35
N ILE A 561 6.65 -11.69 -1.12
CA ILE A 561 6.90 -12.72 -0.11
C ILE A 561 7.75 -13.82 -0.72
N HIS A 562 8.81 -14.19 -0.03
CA HIS A 562 9.78 -15.19 -0.48
C HIS A 562 9.53 -16.55 0.16
N ARG A 563 10.15 -17.59 -0.42
CA ARG A 563 10.00 -18.99 0.02
C ARG A 563 10.33 -19.21 1.50
N ALA A 564 11.25 -18.42 2.06
CA ALA A 564 11.66 -18.54 3.45
C ALA A 564 10.49 -18.35 4.43
N PHE A 565 9.56 -17.45 4.10
CA PHE A 565 8.36 -17.22 4.91
C PHE A 565 7.45 -18.44 4.94
N TYR A 566 7.17 -19.04 3.78
CA TYR A 566 6.36 -20.25 3.70
C TYR A 566 7.04 -21.42 4.43
N ILE A 567 8.37 -21.58 4.28
CA ILE A 567 9.14 -22.57 5.03
C ILE A 567 9.00 -22.35 6.55
N PHE A 568 9.05 -21.09 7.03
CA PHE A 568 8.82 -20.75 8.43
C PHE A 568 7.42 -21.17 8.91
N MET A 569 6.41 -20.81 8.13
CA MET A 569 5.01 -21.09 8.43
C MET A 569 4.77 -22.61 8.50
N TYR A 570 5.22 -23.37 7.50
CA TYR A 570 5.10 -24.82 7.51
C TYR A 570 5.92 -25.48 8.63
N ALA A 571 7.12 -24.98 8.95
CA ALA A 571 7.89 -25.45 10.10
C ALA A 571 7.12 -25.23 11.41
N THR A 572 6.42 -24.10 11.53
CA THR A 572 5.58 -23.78 12.69
C THR A 572 4.38 -24.70 12.81
N LEU A 573 3.64 -24.93 11.72
CA LEU A 573 2.51 -25.87 11.70
C LEU A 573 2.96 -27.29 12.01
N LEU A 574 4.09 -27.71 11.44
CA LEU A 574 4.70 -29.01 11.73
C LEU A 574 5.10 -29.12 13.21
N SER A 575 5.66 -28.07 13.80
CA SER A 575 6.01 -28.02 15.23
C SER A 575 4.78 -28.10 16.15
N ILE A 576 3.63 -27.53 15.75
CA ILE A 576 2.36 -27.69 16.46
C ILE A 576 1.85 -29.13 16.32
N ALA A 577 1.87 -29.70 15.12
CA ALA A 577 1.49 -31.08 14.87
C ALA A 577 2.36 -32.07 15.67
N LEU A 578 3.68 -31.84 15.72
CA LEU A 578 4.63 -32.67 16.45
C LEU A 578 4.45 -32.61 17.96
N GLY A 579 4.13 -31.44 18.51
CA GLY A 579 3.79 -31.30 19.92
C GLY A 579 2.52 -32.08 20.29
N ASN A 580 1.48 -32.02 19.45
CA ASN A 580 0.27 -32.84 19.61
C ASN A 580 0.56 -34.34 19.49
N TYR A 581 1.37 -34.75 18.51
CA TYR A 581 1.79 -36.14 18.36
C TYR A 581 2.55 -36.64 19.60
N ALA A 582 3.52 -35.85 20.08
CA ALA A 582 4.32 -36.16 21.26
C ALA A 582 3.45 -36.30 22.54
N THR A 583 2.49 -35.39 22.74
CA THR A 583 1.64 -35.40 23.94
C THR A 583 0.51 -36.44 23.86
N GLN A 584 -0.04 -36.75 22.68
CA GLN A 584 -1.24 -37.58 22.55
C GLN A 584 -1.02 -38.97 21.95
N LEU A 585 -0.17 -39.10 20.94
CA LEU A 585 -0.01 -40.36 20.20
C LEU A 585 1.25 -41.14 20.60
N TRP A 586 2.37 -40.45 20.86
CA TRP A 586 3.64 -41.12 21.16
C TRP A 586 3.51 -42.03 22.39
N ARG A 587 3.77 -43.33 22.24
CA ARG A 587 3.56 -44.34 23.28
C ARG A 587 2.13 -44.43 23.82
N ALA A 588 1.12 -44.12 23.01
CA ALA A 588 -0.28 -44.36 23.35
C ALA A 588 -0.53 -45.87 23.63
N GLY A 589 -1.32 -46.15 24.67
CA GLY A 589 -1.65 -47.52 25.08
C GLY A 589 -0.49 -48.27 25.76
N THR A 590 0.42 -47.57 26.42
CA THR A 590 1.57 -48.18 27.12
C THR A 590 1.59 -47.81 28.60
N THR A 591 2.29 -48.60 29.40
CA THR A 591 2.50 -48.38 30.84
C THR A 591 3.11 -47.00 31.16
N LEU A 592 3.90 -46.41 30.26
CA LEU A 592 4.47 -45.07 30.42
C LEU A 592 3.42 -43.94 30.51
N ARG A 593 2.19 -44.20 30.05
CA ARG A 593 1.07 -43.25 30.13
C ARG A 593 0.06 -43.60 31.21
N ARG A 594 0.15 -44.78 31.83
CA ARG A 594 -0.77 -45.18 32.90
C ARG A 594 -0.49 -44.32 34.12
N LYS A 595 -1.50 -43.57 34.59
CA LYS A 595 -1.48 -43.03 35.94
C LYS A 595 -1.64 -44.22 36.87
N ASP A 596 -0.70 -44.40 37.79
CA ASP A 596 -0.72 -45.46 38.79
C ASP A 596 -2.11 -45.54 39.42
N VAL A 597 -2.83 -46.60 39.12
CA VAL A 597 -3.89 -47.10 40.00
C VAL A 597 -3.11 -47.83 41.10
N PRO A 598 -3.33 -47.53 42.39
CA PRO A 598 -2.70 -48.30 43.45
C PRO A 598 -3.00 -49.77 43.19
N VAL A 599 -1.95 -50.54 42.99
CA VAL A 599 -2.05 -52.00 43.00
C VAL A 599 -2.26 -52.32 44.48
N ASP A 600 -3.48 -52.68 44.85
CA ASP A 600 -3.71 -53.31 46.14
C ASP A 600 -2.87 -54.61 46.15
N ASP A 601 -1.93 -54.67 47.08
CA ASP A 601 -1.16 -55.87 47.41
C ASP A 601 -2.13 -56.96 47.93
N ALA A 602 -2.78 -57.67 47.01
CA ALA A 602 -3.37 -58.97 47.30
C ALA A 602 -2.27 -60.03 47.22
N GLY A 603 -1.69 -60.32 48.38
CA GLY A 603 -0.58 -61.24 48.58
C GLY A 603 -0.72 -62.58 47.87
N ALA A 604 0.31 -62.89 47.09
CA ALA A 604 0.63 -64.21 46.61
C ALA A 604 0.97 -65.13 47.78
N ASN A 605 0.06 -66.06 48.11
CA ASN A 605 0.41 -67.34 48.69
C ASN A 605 0.31 -68.40 47.59
N SER A 606 1.44 -68.70 46.95
CA SER A 606 1.62 -69.95 46.19
C SER A 606 3.09 -70.31 46.17
N THR A 607 3.52 -71.00 47.23
CA THR A 607 4.67 -71.89 47.18
C THR A 607 4.46 -72.95 46.10
N LEU A 608 5.34 -73.03 45.10
CA LEU A 608 5.66 -74.32 44.49
C LEU A 608 7.10 -74.35 43.97
N THR A 609 7.82 -75.28 44.57
CA THR A 609 9.17 -75.74 44.28
C THR A 609 9.32 -76.35 42.88
N SER A 610 10.46 -75.98 42.27
CA SER A 610 11.30 -76.71 41.33
C SER A 610 10.97 -78.18 41.05
N ALA A 611 10.82 -78.53 39.76
CA ALA A 611 11.28 -79.81 39.20
C ALA A 611 11.47 -79.69 37.68
N GLU A 612 12.67 -80.06 37.23
CA GLU A 612 13.09 -80.36 35.86
C GLU A 612 12.22 -81.43 35.19
N GLY A 613 12.12 -81.35 33.85
CA GLY A 613 11.56 -82.41 33.02
C GLY A 613 11.53 -82.04 31.53
N GLU A 614 12.39 -82.70 30.76
CA GLU A 614 12.65 -82.60 29.31
C GLU A 614 11.46 -82.83 28.34
N PRO A 615 11.65 -82.58 27.02
CA PRO A 615 10.59 -82.40 26.03
C PRO A 615 10.26 -83.69 25.25
N VAL A 616 9.02 -83.82 24.76
CA VAL A 616 8.68 -84.77 23.68
C VAL A 616 7.67 -84.17 22.69
N ALA A 617 8.15 -84.12 21.45
CA ALA A 617 7.58 -84.14 20.11
C ALA A 617 6.06 -84.24 19.83
N ALA A 618 5.75 -83.64 18.68
CA ALA A 618 4.83 -84.09 17.61
C ALA A 618 3.47 -83.38 17.46
N SER A 619 3.44 -82.56 16.41
CA SER A 619 2.36 -82.04 15.55
C SER A 619 1.36 -83.08 15.00
N PRO A 620 0.45 -82.74 14.08
CA PRO A 620 -0.61 -81.71 14.08
C PRO A 620 -1.97 -82.31 13.64
N GLU A 621 -3.13 -81.72 13.96
CA GLU A 621 -4.34 -81.88 13.11
C GLU A 621 -5.47 -80.90 13.50
N GLU A 622 -5.83 -80.07 12.52
CA GLU A 622 -7.14 -79.43 12.30
C GLU A 622 -8.05 -80.42 11.52
N PRO A 623 -9.33 -80.17 11.18
CA PRO A 623 -10.29 -79.14 11.58
C PRO A 623 -11.74 -79.69 11.79
N GLN A 624 -12.74 -78.79 11.82
CA GLN A 624 -14.21 -78.96 11.64
C GLN A 624 -15.02 -79.01 12.94
N ALA A 625 -15.80 -77.97 13.29
CA ALA A 625 -17.03 -77.45 12.68
C ALA A 625 -18.30 -78.27 13.02
N SER A 626 -19.25 -77.54 13.62
CA SER A 626 -20.71 -77.58 13.42
C SER A 626 -21.63 -78.22 14.49
N VAL A 627 -22.70 -77.46 14.77
CA VAL A 627 -24.09 -77.87 15.06
C VAL A 627 -24.58 -77.88 16.54
N SER A 628 -25.40 -76.85 16.87
CA SER A 628 -26.52 -76.79 17.85
C SER A 628 -27.56 -77.93 17.62
N PRO A 629 -28.63 -78.19 18.43
CA PRO A 629 -29.36 -77.28 19.34
C PRO A 629 -30.04 -77.90 20.59
N MET A 630 -30.66 -76.99 21.36
CA MET A 630 -31.92 -77.11 22.15
C MET A 630 -32.31 -78.43 22.84
N ALA A 631 -32.48 -78.35 24.17
CA ALA A 631 -33.79 -78.37 24.88
C ALA A 631 -33.72 -79.12 26.23
N GLY A 632 -34.45 -78.60 27.23
CA GLY A 632 -35.11 -79.46 28.22
C GLY A 632 -34.71 -79.33 29.70
N ASN A 633 -35.31 -78.36 30.38
CA ASN A 633 -35.82 -78.35 31.77
C ASN A 633 -35.39 -79.43 32.78
N SER A 634 -34.94 -79.02 33.97
CA SER A 634 -35.67 -79.23 35.24
C SER A 634 -34.99 -78.55 36.45
N LEU A 635 -35.83 -77.92 37.28
CA LEU A 635 -35.60 -77.39 38.65
C LEU A 635 -35.21 -78.51 39.65
N PRO A 636 -34.82 -78.26 40.95
CA PRO A 636 -35.20 -77.09 41.77
C PRO A 636 -34.19 -76.52 42.81
N GLN A 637 -34.63 -75.38 43.38
CA GLN A 637 -34.60 -75.01 44.81
C GLN A 637 -33.42 -74.23 45.44
N SER A 638 -33.84 -73.08 46.01
CA SER A 638 -33.46 -72.49 47.30
C SER A 638 -32.34 -71.44 47.33
N GLY A 639 -32.68 -70.22 47.80
CA GLY A 639 -31.71 -69.29 48.37
C GLY A 639 -32.01 -67.79 48.21
N ALA A 640 -32.93 -67.27 49.04
CA ALA A 640 -33.03 -65.89 49.55
C ALA A 640 -32.75 -64.68 48.60
N SER A 641 -33.83 -64.02 48.17
CA SER A 641 -33.80 -62.68 47.55
C SER A 641 -33.68 -61.56 48.59
N ALA A 642 -32.53 -60.90 48.64
CA ALA A 642 -32.41 -59.55 49.18
C ALA A 642 -32.91 -58.54 48.11
N GLN A 643 -33.98 -57.82 48.44
CA GLN A 643 -34.52 -56.74 47.62
C GLN A 643 -33.52 -55.58 47.56
N ILE A 644 -33.01 -55.28 46.37
CA ILE A 644 -32.39 -53.99 46.02
C ILE A 644 -33.43 -53.23 45.19
N PRO A 645 -33.84 -52.01 45.59
CA PRO A 645 -34.86 -51.27 44.86
C PRO A 645 -34.32 -50.82 43.50
N SER A 646 -35.06 -51.18 42.46
CA SER A 646 -34.94 -50.70 41.09
C SER A 646 -35.21 -49.19 41.02
N GLY A 647 -34.15 -48.40 40.88
CA GLY A 647 -34.26 -46.99 40.52
C GLY A 647 -34.51 -46.83 39.02
N GLU A 648 -35.78 -46.81 38.63
CA GLU A 648 -36.23 -46.48 37.27
C GLU A 648 -36.30 -44.96 37.03
N HIS A 649 -35.74 -44.56 35.89
CA HIS A 649 -36.19 -43.49 34.99
C HIS A 649 -36.34 -42.03 35.47
N HIS A 650 -35.22 -41.28 35.42
CA HIS A 650 -35.24 -39.83 35.13
C HIS A 650 -34.03 -39.41 34.27
N THR A 651 -33.95 -39.76 32.98
CA THR A 651 -32.83 -39.31 32.11
C THR A 651 -33.11 -38.92 30.63
N PRO A 652 -34.34 -38.74 30.09
CA PRO A 652 -34.49 -38.23 28.72
C PRO A 652 -34.41 -36.69 28.62
N CYS A 653 -34.86 -35.94 29.64
CA CYS A 653 -34.91 -34.47 29.60
C CYS A 653 -33.51 -33.84 29.72
N TRP A 654 -32.66 -34.39 30.58
CA TRP A 654 -31.30 -33.86 30.82
C TRP A 654 -30.38 -34.01 29.60
N ARG A 655 -30.56 -35.07 28.78
CA ARG A 655 -29.84 -35.22 27.50
C ARG A 655 -30.23 -34.16 26.46
N ARG A 656 -31.50 -33.74 26.42
CA ARG A 656 -31.95 -32.65 25.54
C ARG A 656 -31.44 -31.29 26.02
N PHE A 657 -31.46 -31.02 27.32
CA PHE A 657 -30.92 -29.77 27.88
C PHE A 657 -29.39 -29.68 27.75
N ALA A 658 -28.66 -30.79 27.92
CA ALA A 658 -27.21 -30.83 27.73
C ALA A 658 -26.79 -30.54 26.28
N GLY A 659 -27.58 -30.99 25.30
CA GLY A 659 -27.34 -30.66 23.89
C GLY A 659 -27.49 -29.16 23.59
N ILE A 660 -28.55 -28.54 24.11
CA ILE A 660 -28.81 -27.10 23.92
C ILE A 660 -27.73 -26.25 24.62
N ALA A 661 -27.30 -26.65 25.81
CA ALA A 661 -26.25 -25.95 26.55
C ALA A 661 -24.88 -25.99 25.84
N LEU A 662 -24.60 -27.02 25.04
CA LEU A 662 -23.38 -27.13 24.24
C LEU A 662 -23.40 -26.24 22.99
N CYS A 663 -24.59 -25.95 22.45
CA CYS A 663 -24.76 -25.12 21.25
C CYS A 663 -24.51 -23.63 21.53
N ILE A 664 -24.78 -23.15 22.75
CA ILE A 664 -24.66 -21.71 23.09
C ILE A 664 -23.22 -21.19 22.92
N PRO A 665 -22.18 -21.84 23.50
CA PRO A 665 -20.79 -21.39 23.32
C PRO A 665 -20.33 -21.45 21.86
N LEU A 666 -20.78 -22.44 21.09
CA LEU A 666 -20.45 -22.57 19.67
C LEU A 666 -21.06 -21.43 18.86
N ILE A 667 -22.36 -21.15 19.04
CA ILE A 667 -23.04 -20.04 18.37
C ILE A 667 -22.36 -18.72 18.73
N PHE A 668 -22.00 -18.53 20.00
CA PHE A 668 -21.28 -17.35 20.46
C PHE A 668 -19.90 -17.21 19.79
N MET A 669 -19.13 -18.30 19.70
CA MET A 669 -17.83 -18.31 19.01
C MET A 669 -17.96 -17.95 17.53
N ILE A 670 -18.94 -18.53 16.84
CA ILE A 670 -19.23 -18.26 15.43
C ILE A 670 -19.64 -16.79 15.26
N ALA A 671 -20.57 -16.30 16.09
CA ALA A 671 -21.05 -14.92 16.07
C ALA A 671 -19.94 -13.89 16.32
N CYS A 672 -18.95 -14.22 17.13
CA CYS A 672 -17.81 -13.34 17.40
C CYS A 672 -16.71 -13.42 16.33
N SER A 673 -16.54 -14.58 15.68
CA SER A 673 -15.42 -14.81 14.75
C SER A 673 -15.76 -14.51 13.29
N ILE A 674 -16.97 -14.85 12.82
CA ILE A 674 -17.41 -14.64 11.42
C ILE A 674 -17.37 -13.16 11.00
N PRO A 675 -17.83 -12.18 11.82
CA PRO A 675 -17.84 -10.78 11.40
C PRO A 675 -16.46 -10.27 10.99
N ALA A 676 -15.38 -10.72 11.62
CA ALA A 676 -14.02 -10.30 11.28
C ALA A 676 -13.60 -10.68 9.84
N TRP A 677 -14.20 -11.72 9.26
CA TRP A 677 -13.88 -12.19 7.91
C TRP A 677 -14.56 -11.36 6.82
N PHE A 678 -15.77 -10.88 7.07
CA PHE A 678 -16.62 -10.23 6.07
C PHE A 678 -16.76 -8.72 6.27
N ILE A 679 -16.60 -8.24 7.50
CA ILE A 679 -16.70 -6.82 7.86
C ILE A 679 -15.29 -6.25 8.00
N PRO A 680 -15.03 -4.99 7.57
CA PRO A 680 -13.74 -4.36 7.76
C PRO A 680 -13.24 -4.41 9.21
N THR A 681 -12.03 -4.93 9.39
CA THR A 681 -11.32 -5.08 10.66
C THR A 681 -10.26 -4.00 10.85
N PHE A 682 -9.69 -3.51 9.75
CA PHE A 682 -8.66 -2.46 9.75
C PHE A 682 -9.08 -1.27 8.89
N ARG A 683 -8.66 -0.08 9.32
CA ARG A 683 -8.63 1.11 8.48
C ARG A 683 -7.22 1.69 8.51
N TYR A 684 -6.57 1.68 7.35
CA TYR A 684 -5.33 2.40 7.10
C TYR A 684 -5.67 3.77 6.55
N SER A 685 -5.14 4.83 7.13
CA SER A 685 -5.18 6.18 6.57
C SER A 685 -3.77 6.61 6.19
N ILE A 686 -3.63 7.04 4.94
CA ILE A 686 -2.36 7.52 4.39
C ILE A 686 -2.42 9.05 4.38
N GLY A 687 -1.37 9.67 4.89
CA GLY A 687 -1.15 11.12 4.88
C GLY A 687 0.16 11.48 4.17
N GLY A 688 0.46 12.77 4.12
CA GLY A 688 1.56 13.31 3.31
C GLY A 688 1.24 13.30 1.81
N PHE A 689 2.27 13.52 0.99
CA PHE A 689 2.17 13.58 -0.47
C PHE A 689 1.59 12.30 -1.10
N ALA A 690 1.79 11.15 -0.47
CA ALA A 690 1.23 9.88 -0.92
C ALA A 690 -0.30 9.85 -0.98
N ARG A 691 -0.99 10.74 -0.25
CA ARG A 691 -2.45 10.92 -0.32
C ARG A 691 -2.92 11.42 -1.70
N LEU A 692 -2.03 12.03 -2.49
CA LEU A 692 -2.34 12.45 -3.86
C LEU A 692 -2.38 11.26 -4.82
N LEU A 693 -1.57 10.23 -4.55
CA LEU A 693 -1.42 9.06 -5.41
C LEU A 693 -2.31 7.89 -4.97
N THR A 694 -2.72 7.87 -3.70
CA THR A 694 -3.52 6.79 -3.12
C THR A 694 -4.73 7.31 -2.36
N PRO A 695 -5.85 6.54 -2.36
CA PRO A 695 -7.04 6.96 -1.63
C PRO A 695 -6.72 7.19 -0.14
N PRO A 696 -7.36 8.20 0.49
CA PRO A 696 -7.00 8.66 1.83
C PRO A 696 -7.19 7.59 2.91
N SER A 697 -8.04 6.60 2.66
CA SER A 697 -8.17 5.46 3.55
C SER A 697 -8.47 4.16 2.82
N LYS A 698 -7.83 3.07 3.24
CA LYS A 698 -8.08 1.70 2.79
C LYS A 698 -8.61 0.88 3.96
N THR A 699 -9.81 0.31 3.79
CA THR A 699 -10.40 -0.61 4.77
C THR A 699 -10.14 -2.05 4.37
N LEU A 700 -9.64 -2.87 5.29
CA LEU A 700 -9.33 -4.28 5.03
C LEU A 700 -10.17 -5.18 5.94
N THR A 701 -10.73 -6.24 5.36
CA THR A 701 -11.31 -7.38 6.09
C THR A 701 -10.22 -8.39 6.42
N LEU A 702 -10.46 -9.34 7.34
CA LEU A 702 -9.51 -10.41 7.60
C LEU A 702 -9.30 -11.31 6.37
N TRP A 703 -10.32 -11.45 5.52
CA TRP A 703 -10.19 -12.12 4.22
C TRP A 703 -9.19 -11.41 3.31
N ASN A 704 -9.33 -10.08 3.13
CA ASN A 704 -8.41 -9.31 2.29
C ASN A 704 -6.99 -9.28 2.87
N LEU A 705 -6.88 -9.27 4.19
CA LEU A 705 -5.60 -9.31 4.90
C LEU A 705 -4.90 -10.67 4.68
N SER A 706 -5.63 -11.78 4.78
CA SER A 706 -5.05 -13.13 4.69
C SER A 706 -4.84 -13.62 3.26
N SER A 707 -5.61 -13.08 2.31
CA SER A 707 -5.39 -13.26 0.87
C SER A 707 -4.40 -12.26 0.27
N LEU A 708 -3.85 -11.34 1.08
CA LEU A 708 -2.91 -10.29 0.65
C LEU A 708 -3.34 -9.61 -0.65
N GLY A 709 -4.60 -9.15 -0.68
CA GLY A 709 -5.16 -8.48 -1.87
C GLY A 709 -5.54 -9.40 -3.04
N GLY A 710 -5.64 -10.72 -2.83
CA GLY A 710 -6.05 -11.68 -3.86
C GLY A 710 -4.89 -12.32 -4.63
N ARG A 711 -3.68 -12.29 -4.08
CA ARG A 711 -2.50 -12.92 -4.66
C ARG A 711 -2.66 -14.45 -4.68
N GLN A 712 -2.34 -15.09 -5.81
CA GLN A 712 -2.42 -16.57 -5.91
C GLN A 712 -1.48 -17.25 -4.92
N ASP A 713 -0.33 -16.64 -4.63
CA ASP A 713 0.66 -17.14 -3.68
C ASP A 713 0.21 -17.02 -2.21
N ALA A 714 -0.90 -16.32 -1.93
CA ALA A 714 -1.40 -16.10 -0.57
C ALA A 714 -2.42 -17.16 -0.11
N LEU A 715 -2.76 -18.14 -0.96
CA LEU A 715 -3.72 -19.19 -0.60
C LEU A 715 -3.33 -19.98 0.65
N ASP A 716 -2.03 -20.22 0.85
CA ASP A 716 -1.54 -20.91 2.04
C ASP A 716 -1.76 -20.09 3.32
N ILE A 717 -1.52 -18.77 3.26
CA ILE A 717 -1.72 -17.85 4.39
C ILE A 717 -3.21 -17.77 4.73
N LEU A 718 -4.06 -17.66 3.70
CA LEU A 718 -5.52 -17.69 3.85
C LEU A 718 -5.98 -19.01 4.49
N ALA A 719 -5.50 -20.16 4.00
CA ALA A 719 -5.87 -21.46 4.55
C ALA A 719 -5.44 -21.62 6.02
N VAL A 720 -4.22 -21.20 6.34
CA VAL A 720 -3.69 -21.24 7.72
C VAL A 720 -4.47 -20.30 8.63
N GLY A 721 -4.71 -19.06 8.19
CA GLY A 721 -5.51 -18.10 8.95
C GLY A 721 -6.94 -18.60 9.17
N PHE A 722 -7.61 -19.07 8.12
CA PHE A 722 -8.98 -19.58 8.19
C PHE A 722 -9.08 -20.78 9.11
N PHE A 723 -8.13 -21.71 9.03
CA PHE A 723 -8.09 -22.86 9.90
C PHE A 723 -7.83 -22.47 11.36
N THR A 724 -6.79 -21.69 11.64
CA THR A 724 -6.34 -21.41 13.02
C THR A 724 -7.17 -20.37 13.76
N ILE A 725 -7.82 -19.45 13.04
CA ILE A 725 -8.61 -18.35 13.63
C ILE A 725 -10.11 -18.66 13.64
N LEU A 726 -10.64 -19.41 12.66
CA LEU A 726 -12.06 -19.72 12.58
C LEU A 726 -12.37 -21.19 12.86
N ILE A 727 -11.84 -22.12 12.07
CA ILE A 727 -12.25 -23.53 12.14
C ILE A 727 -11.83 -24.17 13.48
N ALA A 728 -10.55 -24.07 13.84
CA ALA A 728 -10.00 -24.72 15.03
C ALA A 728 -10.66 -24.23 16.32
N PRO A 729 -10.86 -22.92 16.57
CA PRO A 729 -11.61 -22.44 17.74
C PRO A 729 -13.07 -22.94 17.79
N CYS A 730 -13.78 -22.93 16.65
CA CYS A 730 -15.16 -23.41 16.59
C CYS A 730 -15.23 -24.91 16.90
N LEU A 731 -14.37 -25.71 16.27
CA LEU A 731 -14.32 -27.16 16.50
C LEU A 731 -13.87 -27.49 17.93
N TYR A 732 -12.90 -26.75 18.48
CA TYR A 732 -12.45 -26.94 19.85
C TYR A 732 -13.58 -26.76 20.85
N VAL A 733 -14.37 -25.69 20.71
CA VAL A 733 -15.52 -25.42 21.59
C VAL A 733 -16.67 -26.40 21.36
N ALA A 734 -16.97 -26.74 20.10
CA ALA A 734 -18.04 -27.69 19.76
C ALA A 734 -17.77 -29.11 20.28
N LEU A 735 -16.52 -29.54 20.23
CA LEU A 735 -16.10 -30.89 20.58
C LEU A 735 -15.44 -30.96 21.96
N TYR A 736 -15.50 -29.88 22.75
CA TYR A 736 -14.94 -29.85 24.09
C TYR A 736 -15.65 -30.86 25.00
N PRO A 737 -14.93 -31.71 25.77
CA PRO A 737 -13.47 -31.80 25.94
C PRO A 737 -12.77 -32.84 25.04
N ARG A 738 -13.48 -33.52 24.13
CA ARG A 738 -12.97 -34.65 23.33
C ARG A 738 -11.82 -34.27 22.39
N CYS A 739 -11.76 -33.03 21.91
CA CYS A 739 -10.73 -32.56 20.98
C CYS A 739 -9.72 -31.61 21.63
N ALA A 740 -9.13 -31.99 22.76
CA ALA A 740 -8.12 -31.20 23.47
C ALA A 740 -6.90 -30.82 22.59
N PHE A 741 -6.59 -31.60 21.54
CA PHE A 741 -5.50 -31.27 20.62
C PHE A 741 -5.73 -29.97 19.84
N LEU A 742 -6.98 -29.58 19.58
CA LEU A 742 -7.29 -28.34 18.83
C LEU A 742 -6.92 -27.08 19.62
N ALA A 743 -6.72 -27.17 20.94
CA ALA A 743 -6.32 -26.04 21.77
C ALA A 743 -5.01 -25.38 21.27
N SER A 744 -4.03 -26.19 20.82
CA SER A 744 -2.75 -25.69 20.30
C SER A 744 -2.85 -25.09 18.89
N TRP A 745 -3.98 -25.27 18.20
CA TRP A 745 -4.25 -24.70 16.87
C TRP A 745 -5.10 -23.43 16.92
N CYS A 746 -5.71 -23.11 18.07
CA CYS A 746 -6.53 -21.92 18.24
C CYS A 746 -5.65 -20.67 18.38
N ALA A 747 -5.40 -19.96 17.27
CA ALA A 747 -4.45 -18.84 17.21
C ALA A 747 -5.11 -17.46 17.05
N ALA A 748 -6.41 -17.34 17.31
CA ALA A 748 -7.13 -16.06 17.26
C ALA A 748 -6.54 -15.00 18.22
N ASP A 749 -6.11 -15.41 19.41
CA ASP A 749 -5.38 -14.55 20.36
C ASP A 749 -4.05 -14.06 19.79
N VAL A 750 -3.32 -14.95 19.11
CA VAL A 750 -2.01 -14.63 18.51
C VAL A 750 -2.17 -13.59 17.41
N LEU A 751 -3.21 -13.73 16.57
CA LEU A 751 -3.54 -12.71 15.57
C LEU A 751 -3.88 -11.37 16.24
N VAL A 752 -4.77 -11.35 17.24
CA VAL A 752 -5.17 -10.11 17.92
C VAL A 752 -3.95 -9.41 18.52
N ILE A 753 -3.06 -10.16 19.18
CA ILE A 753 -1.81 -9.64 19.72
C ILE A 753 -0.92 -9.07 18.60
N ALA A 754 -0.71 -9.83 17.52
CA ALA A 754 0.08 -9.36 16.37
C ALA A 754 -0.49 -8.08 15.74
N CYS A 755 -1.81 -7.96 15.67
CA CYS A 755 -2.48 -6.77 15.13
C CYS A 755 -2.29 -5.55 16.04
N VAL A 756 -2.52 -5.68 17.35
CA VAL A 756 -2.31 -4.58 18.30
C VAL A 756 -0.85 -4.12 18.27
N ILE A 757 0.07 -5.08 18.28
CA ILE A 757 1.51 -4.84 18.20
C ILE A 757 1.86 -4.11 16.90
N GLY A 758 1.46 -4.65 15.73
CA GLY A 758 1.76 -4.05 14.43
C GLY A 758 1.20 -2.63 14.27
N LEU A 759 0.03 -2.35 14.82
CA LEU A 759 -0.59 -1.02 14.75
C LEU A 759 0.13 0.03 15.59
N LEU A 760 0.59 -0.34 16.79
CA LEU A 760 1.41 0.55 17.62
C LEU A 760 2.75 0.91 16.95
N GLN A 761 3.16 0.11 15.96
CA GLN A 761 4.52 0.14 15.43
C GLN A 761 4.61 0.66 14.01
N LEU A 762 3.55 0.51 13.21
CA LEU A 762 3.57 0.88 11.80
C LEU A 762 4.06 2.32 11.60
N GLN A 763 3.61 3.25 12.43
CA GLN A 763 4.05 4.65 12.35
C GLN A 763 5.55 4.83 12.64
N GLN A 764 6.08 4.17 13.67
CA GLN A 764 7.49 4.28 14.03
C GLN A 764 8.39 3.56 13.01
N PHE A 765 7.93 2.41 12.52
CA PHE A 765 8.63 1.66 11.48
C PHE A 765 8.67 2.44 10.17
N VAL A 766 7.56 3.03 9.74
CA VAL A 766 7.51 3.87 8.53
C VAL A 766 8.46 5.06 8.66
N ARG A 767 8.51 5.71 9.83
CA ARG A 767 9.48 6.79 10.09
C ARG A 767 10.92 6.32 10.03
N PHE A 768 11.22 5.16 10.61
CA PHE A 768 12.56 4.58 10.54
C PHE A 768 12.98 4.26 9.10
N VAL A 769 12.08 3.66 8.31
CA VAL A 769 12.36 3.28 6.91
C VAL A 769 12.52 4.51 6.01
N LEU A 770 11.73 5.56 6.22
CA LEU A 770 11.76 6.76 5.38
C LEU A 770 12.77 7.82 5.86
N GLY A 771 13.15 7.80 7.14
CA GLY A 771 13.99 8.79 7.81
C GLY A 771 13.20 9.97 8.40
N ASP A 772 13.75 10.60 9.44
CA ASP A 772 13.07 11.61 10.27
C ASP A 772 12.61 12.87 9.52
N SER A 773 13.23 13.21 8.38
CA SER A 773 12.90 14.41 7.61
C SER A 773 11.77 14.22 6.59
N ARG A 774 11.18 13.02 6.50
CA ARG A 774 10.29 12.64 5.38
C ARG A 774 8.83 12.40 5.76
N ASP A 775 8.38 12.86 6.94
CA ASP A 775 6.97 12.86 7.34
C ASP A 775 6.06 13.60 6.33
N ILE A 776 6.61 14.54 5.54
CA ILE A 776 5.88 15.24 4.47
C ILE A 776 5.50 14.29 3.32
N VAL A 777 6.32 13.26 3.04
CA VAL A 777 6.16 12.40 1.87
C VAL A 777 5.11 11.32 2.13
N TYR A 778 5.18 10.66 3.29
CA TYR A 778 4.29 9.54 3.60
C TYR A 778 4.15 9.36 5.12
N THR A 779 2.90 9.33 5.58
CA THR A 779 2.55 8.93 6.95
C THR A 779 1.49 7.84 6.87
N ALA A 780 1.64 6.76 7.64
CA ALA A 780 0.61 5.74 7.76
C ALA A 780 0.09 5.68 9.19
N HIS A 781 -1.23 5.82 9.35
CA HIS A 781 -1.92 5.50 10.59
C HIS A 781 -2.88 4.35 10.35
N ALA A 782 -3.00 3.47 11.32
CA ALA A 782 -3.90 2.33 11.21
C ALA A 782 -4.72 2.20 12.49
N SER A 783 -6.00 1.89 12.33
CA SER A 783 -6.96 1.78 13.44
C SER A 783 -7.69 0.44 13.40
N LEU A 784 -7.88 -0.16 14.59
CA LEU A 784 -8.71 -1.34 14.78
C LEU A 784 -10.19 -0.97 14.73
N LEU A 785 -10.96 -1.73 13.96
CA LEU A 785 -12.41 -1.62 13.92
C LEU A 785 -13.06 -2.66 14.85
N TRP A 786 -14.34 -2.46 15.15
CA TRP A 786 -15.06 -3.22 16.16
C TRP A 786 -15.07 -4.76 16.00
N PRO A 787 -15.03 -5.36 14.79
CA PRO A 787 -15.05 -6.82 14.68
C PRO A 787 -13.82 -7.48 15.32
N MET A 788 -12.69 -6.76 15.42
CA MET A 788 -11.49 -7.27 16.10
C MET A 788 -11.68 -7.39 17.61
N TYR A 789 -12.50 -6.53 18.23
CA TYR A 789 -12.82 -6.68 19.66
C TYR A 789 -13.69 -7.91 19.92
N LEU A 790 -14.61 -8.25 19.01
CA LEU A 790 -15.36 -9.52 19.12
C LEU A 790 -14.44 -10.73 18.98
N LEU A 791 -13.49 -10.69 18.04
CA LEU A 791 -12.49 -11.75 17.90
C LEU A 791 -11.64 -11.89 19.17
N ALA A 792 -11.28 -10.78 19.82
CA ALA A 792 -10.57 -10.80 21.10
C ALA A 792 -11.42 -11.46 22.21
N VAL A 793 -12.72 -11.17 22.28
CA VAL A 793 -13.64 -11.83 23.22
C VAL A 793 -13.72 -13.34 22.95
N ALA A 794 -13.80 -13.75 21.69
CA ALA A 794 -13.76 -15.17 21.30
C ALA A 794 -12.45 -15.84 21.75
N ALA A 795 -11.33 -15.15 21.58
CA ALA A 795 -10.01 -15.63 22.01
C ALA A 795 -9.91 -15.79 23.53
N VAL A 796 -10.46 -14.85 24.31
CA VAL A 796 -10.55 -14.96 25.78
C VAL A 796 -11.40 -16.17 26.18
N LEU A 797 -12.53 -16.38 25.51
CA LEU A 797 -13.39 -17.54 25.79
C LEU A 797 -12.64 -18.86 25.58
N VAL A 798 -11.88 -18.99 24.49
CA VAL A 798 -11.03 -20.17 24.24
C VAL A 798 -10.02 -20.37 25.38
N TRP A 799 -9.36 -19.31 25.83
CA TRP A 799 -8.44 -19.38 26.97
C TRP A 799 -9.10 -19.79 28.28
N VAL A 800 -10.36 -19.41 28.52
CA VAL A 800 -11.13 -19.88 29.69
C VAL A 800 -11.34 -21.39 29.63
N TYR A 801 -11.65 -21.95 28.46
CA TYR A 801 -11.77 -23.41 28.29
C TYR A 801 -10.43 -24.13 28.47
N ILE A 802 -9.35 -23.58 27.90
CA ILE A 802 -8.00 -24.12 28.04
C ILE A 802 -7.56 -24.09 29.53
N ALA A 803 -7.75 -22.95 30.19
CA ALA A 803 -7.42 -22.80 31.61
C ALA A 803 -8.22 -23.77 32.47
N ARG A 804 -9.52 -23.96 32.17
CA ARG A 804 -10.37 -24.94 32.85
C ARG A 804 -9.86 -26.37 32.68
N ASP A 805 -9.44 -26.78 31.49
CA ASP A 805 -8.88 -28.11 31.24
C ASP A 805 -7.57 -28.33 32.01
N ILE A 806 -6.67 -27.34 31.96
CA ILE A 806 -5.41 -27.35 32.71
C ILE A 806 -5.71 -27.45 34.21
N LEU A 807 -6.64 -26.65 34.73
CA LEU A 807 -6.97 -26.57 36.15
C LEU A 807 -7.65 -27.84 36.66
N HIS A 808 -8.57 -28.44 35.89
CA HIS A 808 -9.15 -29.75 36.22
C HIS A 808 -8.08 -30.84 36.30
N SER A 809 -7.11 -30.82 35.39
CA SER A 809 -6.00 -31.78 35.41
C SER A 809 -5.08 -31.60 36.63
N VAL A 810 -5.05 -30.40 37.22
CA VAL A 810 -4.28 -30.08 38.42
C VAL A 810 -5.03 -30.49 39.69
N PHE A 811 -6.32 -30.14 39.83
CA PHE A 811 -7.10 -30.38 41.05
C PHE A 811 -7.55 -31.83 41.21
N ALA A 812 -7.95 -32.53 40.14
CA ALA A 812 -8.31 -33.95 40.22
C ALA A 812 -7.16 -34.84 40.75
N ARG A 813 -5.91 -34.34 40.73
CA ARG A 813 -4.76 -35.01 41.33
C ARG A 813 -4.60 -34.75 42.83
N LYS A 814 -5.05 -33.60 43.35
CA LYS A 814 -4.99 -33.29 44.78
C LYS A 814 -5.99 -34.13 45.57
N ASP A 815 -7.19 -34.34 45.02
CA ASP A 815 -8.23 -35.12 45.69
C ASP A 815 -7.87 -36.61 45.79
N LEU A 816 -7.09 -37.13 44.82
CA LEU A 816 -6.52 -38.49 44.85
C LEU A 816 -5.36 -38.66 45.83
N ILE A 817 -4.69 -37.58 46.24
CA ILE A 817 -3.58 -37.60 47.21
C ILE A 817 -4.09 -37.30 48.63
N ALA A 818 -5.24 -36.63 48.77
CA ALA A 818 -5.81 -36.20 50.04
C ALA A 818 -6.79 -37.20 50.67
N MET A 819 -7.13 -38.30 50.01
CA MET A 819 -7.87 -39.39 50.66
C MET A 819 -6.92 -40.14 51.60
N PRO A 820 -7.12 -40.09 52.94
CA PRO A 820 -6.39 -40.99 53.82
C PRO A 820 -6.72 -42.44 53.41
N PRO A 821 -5.74 -43.37 53.48
CA PRO A 821 -6.04 -44.78 53.30
C PRO A 821 -7.08 -45.15 54.35
N SER A 822 -8.31 -45.41 53.93
CA SER A 822 -9.35 -45.92 54.81
C SER A 822 -8.89 -47.29 55.31
N ALA A 823 -8.68 -47.34 56.62
CA ALA A 823 -8.51 -48.55 57.42
C ALA A 823 -9.70 -49.50 57.30
#